data_AF-A0A2E7MD37-F1
#
_entry.id   AF-A0A2E7MD37-F1
#
_cell.length_a   1.000
_cell.length_b   1.000
_cell.length_c   1.000
_cell.angle_alpha   90.00
_cell.angle_beta   90.00
_cell.angle_gamma   90.00
#
_symmetry.space_group_name_H-M   'P 1'
#
loop_
_entity.id
_entity.type
_entity.pdbx_description
1 polymer ?
#
loop_
_entity_poly.entity_id
_entity_poly.type
_entity_poly.pdbx_seq_one_letter_code
_entity_poly.pdbx_strand_id
1 'polypeptide(L)'
;MRRSRLLILVLVLFLFLVLVGSVLGIVAMLDTDGGGRVADNSVLLLDISGPLPQQPLPDQPISGLGPDVLSIFDIDQALRRAAVDDRIARVLVRPKALQAGFARVHELRDILTQFSIDSGKPITCFMETAGNKEYLLATACDAIYMPPEGFLLVNGLHMGVTFYKGTLDKIGVEAEFTRAGKYKSAVEPLTSTEMSPAFREMLESMADSLYDDFVTTIAAARKLSEDQVRQLIDDPPITPSAAMRSGLIDGLYYRDQLIGHLGGYDVASVEVAEGGLELPGWSDVSEIDATGLRESSTESTPPPMDNIYGLAIEAPEAVEPAANGSAEPTAPTDEATEEPAAAEAGAEPKQSEESPPWFDAEEDLEWVRIKNYRKGQGGSTGTRRSRIALIFCEGQIMSGRSDSGGYSGIGGTMGSDTIAAAIRKAREDARVEAIILRVDSPGGSGLASDIIWREVELARKRNNKPVVVSMGDYAASGGYYIAMGADAIVAQPTTITGSIGVFAGKYNLGELYDKIGMTTASVDRGELAGIFSPDRQLGDAGRLKLRQFVDDFYETFLRKAAAGRKTTPEAVHGVAQGRVWTGAQAHQLGLVDELGSFRVAVNVAKEKAGIEGDVHFQILPKLPGFFDELLGRGVPGSALAPLMDRVAYRSNLPTSLVLSRARQMISVAPLLSSGAPVLMSPYAIDVH
;
A
#
# COMPACT_ATOMS: atom_id res chain seq x y z
N MET A 1 -47.24 10.36 33.02
CA MET A 1 -46.45 9.33 33.74
C MET A 1 -45.67 8.37 32.85
N ARG A 2 -46.18 7.87 31.71
CA ARG A 2 -45.42 6.92 30.86
C ARG A 2 -44.20 7.52 30.15
N ARG A 3 -44.29 8.76 29.65
CA ARG A 3 -43.16 9.44 28.96
C ARG A 3 -42.00 9.80 29.89
N SER A 4 -42.29 10.22 31.13
CA SER A 4 -41.26 10.52 32.13
C SER A 4 -40.51 9.27 32.61
N ARG A 5 -41.18 8.12 32.72
CA ARG A 5 -40.53 6.84 33.05
C ARG A 5 -39.63 6.33 31.93
N LEU A 6 -40.02 6.51 30.66
CA LEU A 6 -39.17 6.17 29.52
C LEU A 6 -37.91 7.04 29.46
N LEU A 7 -38.04 8.35 29.71
CA LEU A 7 -36.90 9.28 29.74
C LEU A 7 -35.91 8.95 30.86
N ILE A 8 -36.42 8.59 32.04
CA ILE A 8 -35.58 8.14 33.16
C ILE A 8 -34.90 6.81 32.83
N LEU A 9 -35.60 5.86 32.20
CA LEU A 9 -35.02 4.58 31.80
C LEU A 9 -33.90 4.76 30.77
N VAL A 10 -34.12 5.63 29.77
CA VAL A 10 -33.11 5.96 28.75
C VAL A 10 -31.91 6.66 29.38
N LEU A 11 -32.12 7.59 30.32
CA LEU A 11 -31.03 8.27 31.04
C LEU A 11 -30.24 7.30 31.92
N VAL A 12 -30.91 6.39 32.62
CA VAL A 12 -30.27 5.36 33.47
C VAL A 12 -29.49 4.37 32.62
N LEU A 13 -30.04 3.93 31.48
CA LEU A 13 -29.33 3.05 30.54
C LEU A 13 -28.12 3.76 29.94
N PHE A 14 -28.25 5.04 29.58
CA PHE A 14 -27.14 5.85 29.08
C PHE A 14 -26.04 6.01 30.13
N LEU A 15 -26.39 6.37 31.37
CA LEU A 15 -25.43 6.49 32.48
C LEU A 15 -24.78 5.14 32.82
N PHE A 16 -25.52 4.03 32.74
CA PHE A 16 -24.99 2.69 32.93
C PHE A 16 -24.02 2.31 31.82
N LEU A 17 -24.33 2.60 30.55
CA LEU A 17 -23.42 2.37 29.42
C LEU A 17 -22.16 3.25 29.50
N VAL A 18 -22.29 4.50 29.94
CA VAL A 18 -21.13 5.37 30.21
C VAL A 18 -20.29 4.81 31.35
N LEU A 19 -20.91 4.35 32.44
CA LEU A 19 -20.21 3.75 33.57
C LEU A 19 -19.47 2.47 33.15
N VAL A 20 -20.16 1.54 32.49
CA VAL A 20 -19.57 0.31 31.95
C VAL A 20 -18.46 0.62 30.95
N GLY A 21 -18.66 1.58 30.05
CA GLY A 21 -17.64 2.05 29.11
C GLY A 21 -16.44 2.67 29.82
N SER A 22 -16.64 3.43 30.91
CA SER A 22 -15.56 3.99 31.71
C SER A 22 -14.84 2.96 32.56
N VAL A 23 -15.53 1.93 33.07
CA VAL A 23 -14.90 0.81 33.78
C VAL A 23 -14.12 -0.08 32.81
N LEU A 24 -14.68 -0.40 31.64
CA LEU A 24 -13.95 -1.11 30.57
C LEU A 24 -12.76 -0.29 30.08
N GLY A 25 -12.90 1.04 29.97
CA GLY A 25 -11.81 1.96 29.64
C GLY A 25 -10.72 2.01 30.73
N ILE A 26 -11.10 1.99 32.01
CA ILE A 26 -10.16 1.91 33.14
C ILE A 26 -9.48 0.54 33.18
N VAL A 27 -10.20 -0.57 32.95
CA VAL A 27 -9.62 -1.93 32.88
C VAL A 27 -8.65 -2.02 31.70
N ALA A 28 -8.99 -1.51 30.53
CA ALA A 28 -8.08 -1.43 29.38
C ALA A 28 -6.89 -0.47 29.62
N MET A 29 -7.07 0.58 30.43
CA MET A 29 -5.98 1.47 30.88
C MET A 29 -5.12 0.87 32.00
N LEU A 30 -5.64 -0.07 32.78
CA LEU A 30 -4.88 -0.78 33.82
C LEU A 30 -4.16 -2.00 33.23
N ASP A 31 -4.63 -2.52 32.09
CA ASP A 31 -3.94 -3.49 31.24
C ASP A 31 -2.87 -2.83 30.33
N THR A 32 -2.17 -1.83 30.88
CA THR A 32 -1.06 -1.13 30.20
C THR A 32 0.26 -1.90 30.27
N ASP A 33 0.28 -3.11 30.82
CA ASP A 33 1.45 -3.99 30.84
C ASP A 33 1.64 -4.80 29.55
N GLY A 34 0.99 -4.38 28.44
CA GLY A 34 1.23 -4.92 27.10
C GLY A 34 2.66 -4.73 26.54
N GLY A 35 3.59 -4.19 27.33
CA GLY A 35 5.01 -4.42 27.15
C GLY A 35 5.43 -5.65 27.95
N GLY A 36 5.07 -6.84 27.49
CA GLY A 36 5.51 -8.09 28.11
C GLY A 36 7.02 -8.04 28.37
N ARG A 37 7.44 -8.46 29.58
CA ARG A 37 8.88 -8.54 29.90
C ARG A 37 9.57 -9.39 28.84
N VAL A 38 10.42 -8.75 28.04
CA VAL A 38 11.29 -9.46 27.09
C VAL A 38 12.28 -10.28 27.93
N ALA A 39 12.18 -11.61 27.82
CA ALA A 39 13.07 -12.55 28.47
C ALA A 39 14.41 -12.64 27.73
N ASP A 40 15.45 -13.13 28.41
CA ASP A 40 16.76 -13.34 27.78
C ASP A 40 16.65 -14.42 26.69
N ASN A 41 17.50 -14.32 25.66
CA ASN A 41 17.51 -15.24 24.51
C ASN A 41 16.20 -15.26 23.68
N SER A 42 15.44 -14.16 23.68
CA SER A 42 14.21 -14.03 22.92
C SER A 42 14.42 -13.95 21.40
N VAL A 43 13.46 -14.46 20.64
CA VAL A 43 13.35 -14.32 19.18
C VAL A 43 12.37 -13.20 18.84
N LEU A 44 12.83 -12.19 18.11
CA LEU A 44 11.96 -11.12 17.61
C LEU A 44 11.25 -11.57 16.32
N LEU A 45 9.93 -11.68 16.36
CA LEU A 45 9.11 -12.07 15.22
C LEU A 45 8.59 -10.84 14.43
N LEU A 46 8.91 -10.80 13.15
CA LEU A 46 8.39 -9.86 12.14
C LEU A 46 7.46 -10.59 11.16
N ASP A 47 6.16 -10.59 11.44
CA ASP A 47 5.16 -10.88 10.40
C ASP A 47 4.94 -9.60 9.57
N ILE A 48 5.40 -9.60 8.30
CA ILE A 48 5.32 -8.43 7.42
C ILE A 48 4.29 -8.70 6.33
N SER A 49 3.23 -7.90 6.28
CA SER A 49 2.16 -8.06 5.30
C SER A 49 1.42 -6.76 5.00
N GLY A 50 0.66 -6.77 3.90
CA GLY A 50 -0.25 -5.68 3.56
C GLY A 50 0.45 -4.44 2.99
N PRO A 51 -0.14 -3.24 3.15
CA PRO A 51 0.26 -2.04 2.43
C PRO A 51 1.54 -1.38 2.96
N LEU A 52 1.94 -1.65 4.21
CA LEU A 52 3.14 -1.06 4.84
C LEU A 52 3.19 0.47 4.71
N PRO A 53 2.29 1.21 5.40
CA PRO A 53 2.30 2.67 5.38
C PRO A 53 3.67 3.20 5.82
N GLN A 54 4.05 4.39 5.37
CA GLN A 54 5.34 4.95 5.80
C GLN A 54 5.17 5.76 7.09
N GLN A 55 4.09 6.53 7.18
CA GLN A 55 3.73 7.25 8.38
C GLN A 55 3.25 6.30 9.50
N PRO A 56 3.73 6.47 10.75
CA PRO A 56 3.17 5.78 11.90
C PRO A 56 1.70 6.13 12.11
N LEU A 57 0.87 5.10 12.27
CA LEU A 57 -0.55 5.27 12.57
C LEU A 57 -0.75 5.60 14.07
N PRO A 58 -1.75 6.43 14.44
CA PRO A 58 -2.06 6.70 15.84
C PRO A 58 -2.37 5.43 16.62
N ASP A 59 -1.97 5.41 17.89
CA ASP A 59 -2.32 4.32 18.80
C ASP A 59 -3.84 4.21 18.97
N GLN A 60 -4.34 2.97 18.90
CA GLN A 60 -5.74 2.66 19.20
C GLN A 60 -5.92 2.55 20.72
N PRO A 61 -6.97 3.17 21.29
CA PRO A 61 -7.24 3.08 22.73
C PRO A 61 -7.71 1.69 23.17
N ILE A 62 -8.14 0.84 22.24
CA ILE A 62 -8.57 -0.54 22.51
C ILE A 62 -7.74 -1.46 21.62
N SER A 63 -6.91 -2.31 22.24
CA SER A 63 -6.16 -3.37 21.54
C SER A 63 -7.14 -4.28 20.78
N GLY A 64 -6.83 -4.63 19.52
CA GLY A 64 -7.62 -5.58 18.73
C GLY A 64 -8.84 -5.05 17.96
N LEU A 65 -9.18 -3.75 18.01
CA LEU A 65 -10.33 -3.18 17.29
C LEU A 65 -10.00 -2.46 15.95
N GLY A 66 -8.74 -2.48 15.51
CA GLY A 66 -8.31 -1.86 14.24
C GLY A 66 -7.32 -2.73 13.47
N PRO A 67 -7.05 -2.41 12.18
CA PRO A 67 -6.09 -3.16 11.39
C PRO A 67 -4.69 -3.04 12.01
N ASP A 68 -4.07 -4.19 12.31
CA ASP A 68 -2.80 -4.34 13.03
C ASP A 68 -1.61 -4.07 12.09
N VAL A 69 -1.56 -2.87 11.50
CA VAL A 69 -0.65 -2.51 10.40
C VAL A 69 0.55 -1.74 10.92
N LEU A 70 1.74 -2.34 10.80
CA LEU A 70 3.01 -1.67 11.12
C LEU A 70 3.46 -0.78 9.97
N SER A 71 3.87 0.45 10.31
CA SER A 71 4.57 1.30 9.35
C SER A 71 6.03 0.89 9.20
N ILE A 72 6.66 1.21 8.06
CA ILE A 72 8.10 1.00 7.89
C ILE A 72 8.89 1.74 8.97
N PHE A 73 8.45 2.95 9.32
CA PHE A 73 9.10 3.74 10.36
C PHE A 73 9.05 3.02 11.71
N ASP A 74 7.91 2.43 12.08
CA ASP A 74 7.81 1.63 13.30
C ASP A 74 8.73 0.41 13.26
N ILE A 75 8.86 -0.24 12.10
CA ILE A 75 9.74 -1.40 11.91
C ILE A 75 11.22 -1.00 12.10
N ASP A 76 11.69 0.07 11.45
CA ASP A 76 13.07 0.58 11.60
C ASP A 76 13.34 0.96 13.06
N GLN A 77 12.42 1.69 13.71
CA GLN A 77 12.59 2.09 15.10
C GLN A 77 12.64 0.91 16.07
N ALA A 78 11.82 -0.13 15.86
CA ALA A 78 11.84 -1.32 16.70
C ALA A 78 13.09 -2.16 16.48
N LEU A 79 13.55 -2.35 15.24
CA LEU A 79 14.79 -3.08 14.94
C LEU A 79 16.02 -2.36 15.49
N ARG A 80 16.09 -1.02 15.44
CA ARG A 80 17.17 -0.25 16.09
C ARG A 80 17.27 -0.49 17.60
N ARG A 81 16.12 -0.62 18.28
CA ARG A 81 16.10 -0.96 19.71
C ARG A 81 16.55 -2.40 19.93
N ALA A 82 16.04 -3.32 19.11
CA ALA A 82 16.39 -4.73 19.20
C ALA A 82 17.89 -4.96 18.94
N ALA A 83 18.53 -4.11 18.13
CA ALA A 83 19.95 -4.21 17.81
C ALA A 83 20.82 -4.08 19.07
N VAL A 84 20.44 -3.20 20.01
CA VAL A 84 21.18 -2.94 21.26
C VAL A 84 20.60 -3.63 22.49
N ASP A 85 19.54 -4.42 22.33
CA ASP A 85 18.91 -5.16 23.43
C ASP A 85 19.45 -6.59 23.50
N ASP A 86 20.38 -6.85 24.40
CA ASP A 86 21.07 -8.15 24.56
C ASP A 86 20.12 -9.34 24.81
N ARG A 87 18.88 -9.05 25.21
CA ARG A 87 17.85 -10.06 25.44
C ARG A 87 17.30 -10.63 24.13
N ILE A 88 17.35 -9.87 23.04
CA ILE A 88 16.99 -10.34 21.70
C ILE A 88 18.19 -11.05 21.10
N ALA A 89 18.09 -12.36 20.89
CA ALA A 89 19.16 -13.17 20.32
C ALA A 89 19.15 -13.17 18.78
N ARG A 90 17.96 -13.12 18.16
CA ARG A 90 17.79 -13.22 16.71
C ARG A 90 16.45 -12.67 16.23
N VAL A 91 16.29 -12.53 14.92
CA VAL A 91 15.06 -12.08 14.26
C VAL A 91 14.53 -13.17 13.33
N LEU A 92 13.22 -13.44 13.40
CA LEU A 92 12.50 -14.26 12.42
C LEU A 92 11.58 -13.35 11.59
N VAL A 93 11.79 -13.32 10.27
CA VAL A 93 11.00 -12.55 9.32
C VAL A 93 10.07 -13.48 8.54
N ARG A 94 8.81 -13.09 8.41
CA ARG A 94 7.77 -13.82 7.67
C ARG A 94 7.06 -12.86 6.71
N PRO A 95 7.57 -12.71 5.48
CA PRO A 95 6.91 -11.94 4.43
C PRO A 95 5.64 -12.64 3.95
N LYS A 96 4.52 -11.91 3.83
CA LYS A 96 3.24 -12.42 3.32
C LYS A 96 2.47 -11.33 2.59
N ALA A 97 1.98 -11.62 1.38
CA ALA A 97 1.01 -10.78 0.65
C ALA A 97 1.30 -9.27 0.74
N LEU A 98 2.49 -8.87 0.31
CA LEU A 98 2.98 -7.49 0.32
C LEU A 98 2.26 -6.67 -0.76
N GLN A 99 1.53 -5.65 -0.33
CA GLN A 99 0.82 -4.69 -1.19
C GLN A 99 1.64 -3.40 -1.41
N ALA A 100 2.93 -3.44 -1.10
CA ALA A 100 3.87 -2.34 -1.28
C ALA A 100 4.55 -2.36 -2.65
N GLY A 101 5.07 -1.22 -3.12
CA GLY A 101 5.94 -1.17 -4.29
C GLY A 101 7.35 -1.71 -4.00
N PHE A 102 8.13 -1.87 -5.06
CA PHE A 102 9.48 -2.43 -4.95
C PHE A 102 10.41 -1.52 -4.14
N ALA A 103 10.32 -0.20 -4.27
CA ALA A 103 11.15 0.73 -3.48
C ALA A 103 10.99 0.50 -1.98
N ARG A 104 9.75 0.29 -1.53
CA ARG A 104 9.47 -0.02 -0.13
C ARG A 104 10.03 -1.37 0.31
N VAL A 105 9.99 -2.38 -0.56
CA VAL A 105 10.62 -3.68 -0.31
C VAL A 105 12.13 -3.52 -0.16
N HIS A 106 12.79 -2.74 -1.03
CA HIS A 106 14.22 -2.42 -0.90
C HIS A 106 14.54 -1.69 0.39
N GLU A 107 13.70 -0.75 0.81
CA GLU A 107 13.90 -0.07 2.10
C GLU A 107 13.80 -1.01 3.30
N LEU A 108 12.86 -1.96 3.28
CA LEU A 108 12.81 -3.00 4.32
C LEU A 108 14.04 -3.92 4.26
N ARG A 109 14.53 -4.26 3.07
CA ARG A 109 15.79 -5.00 2.91
C ARG A 109 16.95 -4.23 3.54
N ASP A 110 17.09 -2.94 3.25
CA ASP A 110 18.13 -2.08 3.82
C ASP A 110 18.04 -2.01 5.35
N ILE A 111 16.82 -1.96 5.90
CA ILE A 111 16.60 -1.96 7.35
C ILE A 111 17.06 -3.29 7.96
N LEU A 112 16.74 -4.43 7.34
CA LEU A 112 17.15 -5.75 7.81
C LEU A 112 18.66 -5.96 7.70
N THR A 113 19.26 -5.67 6.55
CA THR A 113 20.71 -5.82 6.36
C THR A 113 21.48 -4.93 7.31
N GLN A 114 21.03 -3.69 7.51
CA GLN A 114 21.66 -2.78 8.46
C GLN A 114 21.47 -3.21 9.91
N PHE A 115 20.33 -3.81 10.28
CA PHE A 115 20.16 -4.44 11.60
C PHE A 115 21.19 -5.56 11.82
N SER A 116 21.36 -6.44 10.83
CA SER A 116 22.35 -7.52 10.89
C SER A 116 23.77 -6.96 11.06
N ILE A 117 24.13 -5.93 10.28
CA ILE A 117 25.44 -5.24 10.39
C ILE A 117 25.63 -4.56 11.76
N ASP A 118 24.63 -3.81 12.23
CA ASP A 118 24.72 -3.01 13.46
C ASP A 118 24.77 -3.90 14.73
N SER A 119 24.12 -5.06 14.71
CA SER A 119 23.94 -5.91 15.90
C SER A 119 24.72 -7.22 15.87
N GLY A 120 25.12 -7.72 14.70
CA GLY A 120 25.66 -9.06 14.51
C GLY A 120 24.66 -10.20 14.77
N LYS A 121 23.38 -9.89 14.99
CA LYS A 121 22.34 -10.87 15.31
C LYS A 121 21.76 -11.48 14.02
N PRO A 122 21.62 -12.81 13.96
CA PRO A 122 21.15 -13.47 12.75
C PRO A 122 19.67 -13.16 12.48
N ILE A 123 19.34 -13.07 11.19
CA ILE A 123 17.99 -12.91 10.66
C ILE A 123 17.63 -14.13 9.84
N THR A 124 16.61 -14.85 10.26
CA THR A 124 16.06 -16.00 9.53
C THR A 124 14.76 -15.59 8.86
N CYS A 125 14.55 -16.02 7.62
CA CYS A 125 13.29 -15.86 6.89
C CYS A 125 12.56 -17.19 6.79
N PHE A 126 11.25 -17.19 7.03
CA PHE A 126 10.39 -18.35 6.81
C PHE A 126 9.19 -17.99 5.95
N MET A 127 9.02 -18.71 4.84
CA MET A 127 7.96 -18.47 3.87
C MET A 127 7.26 -19.77 3.53
N GLU A 128 5.93 -19.77 3.56
CA GLU A 128 5.11 -20.91 3.12
C GLU A 128 4.64 -20.71 1.69
N THR A 129 4.38 -19.45 1.36
CA THR A 129 4.07 -18.97 0.02
C THR A 129 4.85 -17.67 -0.19
N ALA A 130 5.50 -17.51 -1.33
CA ALA A 130 6.20 -16.27 -1.66
C ALA A 130 6.09 -15.96 -3.16
N GLY A 131 5.75 -14.71 -3.48
CA GLY A 131 5.91 -14.16 -4.82
C GLY A 131 7.22 -13.39 -4.94
N ASN A 132 7.40 -12.69 -6.07
CA ASN A 132 8.59 -11.88 -6.34
C ASN A 132 8.96 -10.92 -5.20
N LYS A 133 7.99 -10.22 -4.59
CA LYS A 133 8.25 -9.21 -3.55
C LYS A 133 8.61 -9.84 -2.20
N GLU A 134 7.90 -10.88 -1.79
CA GLU A 134 8.18 -11.62 -0.56
C GLU A 134 9.55 -12.27 -0.63
N TYR A 135 9.86 -12.91 -1.76
CA TYR A 135 11.17 -13.52 -1.98
C TYR A 135 12.27 -12.47 -2.05
N LEU A 136 12.04 -11.37 -2.77
CA LEU A 136 12.98 -10.24 -2.79
C LEU A 136 13.22 -9.71 -1.40
N LEU A 137 12.23 -9.56 -0.52
CA LEU A 137 12.49 -9.18 0.87
C LEU A 137 13.32 -10.26 1.59
N ALA A 138 13.00 -11.54 1.37
CA ALA A 138 13.64 -12.65 2.05
C ALA A 138 15.13 -12.79 1.77
N THR A 139 15.62 -12.35 0.60
CA THR A 139 17.06 -12.39 0.30
C THR A 139 17.90 -11.40 1.13
N ALA A 140 17.30 -10.65 2.07
CA ALA A 140 18.01 -9.82 3.06
C ALA A 140 18.27 -10.58 4.37
N CYS A 141 17.63 -11.74 4.55
CA CYS A 141 17.87 -12.65 5.66
C CYS A 141 19.16 -13.46 5.43
N ASP A 142 19.81 -13.86 6.51
CA ASP A 142 21.00 -14.71 6.48
C ASP A 142 20.67 -16.15 6.04
N ALA A 143 19.44 -16.60 6.31
CA ALA A 143 18.91 -17.88 5.85
C ALA A 143 17.43 -17.80 5.49
N ILE A 144 17.00 -18.55 4.47
CA ILE A 144 15.63 -18.64 3.97
C ILE A 144 15.17 -20.10 4.03
N TYR A 145 14.08 -20.35 4.75
CA TYR A 145 13.49 -21.66 4.89
C TYR A 145 12.05 -21.70 4.40
N MET A 146 11.63 -22.84 3.89
CA MET A 146 10.29 -23.09 3.35
C MET A 146 9.88 -24.54 3.63
N PRO A 147 8.59 -24.87 3.87
CA PRO A 147 8.16 -26.26 3.94
C PRO A 147 8.36 -26.99 2.60
N PRO A 148 8.54 -28.32 2.59
CA PRO A 148 8.71 -29.11 1.36
C PRO A 148 7.63 -28.88 0.30
N GLU A 149 6.38 -28.69 0.74
CA GLU A 149 5.20 -28.43 -0.11
C GLU A 149 4.82 -26.94 -0.20
N GLY A 150 5.76 -26.05 0.14
CA GLY A 150 5.58 -24.60 -0.01
C GLY A 150 5.47 -24.17 -1.48
N PHE A 151 5.06 -22.91 -1.69
CA PHE A 151 4.88 -22.35 -3.02
C PHE A 151 5.79 -21.12 -3.25
N LEU A 152 6.75 -21.23 -4.16
CA LEU A 152 7.64 -20.14 -4.54
C LEU A 152 7.38 -19.75 -6.01
N LEU A 153 6.87 -18.52 -6.20
CA LEU A 153 6.62 -17.94 -7.53
C LEU A 153 7.53 -16.74 -7.77
N VAL A 154 8.74 -17.04 -8.25
CA VAL A 154 9.72 -16.04 -8.69
C VAL A 154 9.79 -16.12 -10.21
N ASN A 155 8.96 -15.32 -10.88
CA ASN A 155 8.65 -15.47 -12.31
C ASN A 155 8.74 -14.14 -13.09
N GLY A 156 9.52 -13.20 -12.57
CA GLY A 156 9.79 -11.93 -13.25
C GLY A 156 8.71 -10.88 -13.05
N LEU A 157 8.69 -9.86 -13.91
CA LEU A 157 7.87 -8.66 -13.75
C LEU A 157 6.89 -8.50 -14.91
N HIS A 158 5.65 -8.14 -14.59
CA HIS A 158 4.64 -7.79 -15.57
C HIS A 158 4.18 -6.33 -15.37
N MET A 159 4.26 -5.53 -16.43
CA MET A 159 3.72 -4.18 -16.47
C MET A 159 2.68 -4.11 -17.59
N GLY A 160 1.42 -3.88 -17.22
CA GLY A 160 0.29 -3.82 -18.14
C GLY A 160 -0.52 -2.54 -17.98
N VAL A 161 -1.15 -2.11 -19.07
CA VAL A 161 -2.05 -0.95 -19.08
C VAL A 161 -3.32 -1.34 -19.80
N THR A 162 -4.47 -1.09 -19.17
CA THR A 162 -5.78 -1.28 -19.76
C THR A 162 -6.25 0.00 -20.44
N PHE A 163 -6.81 -0.13 -21.65
CA PHE A 163 -7.36 0.99 -22.42
C PHE A 163 -8.89 0.95 -22.40
N TYR A 164 -9.49 2.10 -22.13
CA TYR A 164 -10.93 2.27 -21.90
C TYR A 164 -11.60 3.08 -23.00
N LYS A 165 -10.88 3.68 -23.96
CA LYS A 165 -11.48 4.48 -25.03
C LYS A 165 -12.64 3.77 -25.72
N GLY A 166 -12.47 2.51 -26.12
CA GLY A 166 -13.53 1.74 -26.78
C GLY A 166 -14.78 1.56 -25.90
N THR A 167 -14.61 1.46 -24.59
CA THR A 167 -15.74 1.43 -23.63
C THR A 167 -16.40 2.81 -23.51
N LEU A 168 -15.60 3.87 -23.41
CA LEU A 168 -16.10 5.25 -23.31
C LEU A 168 -16.91 5.64 -24.55
N ASP A 169 -16.42 5.32 -25.75
CA ASP A 169 -17.11 5.56 -27.01
C ASP A 169 -18.48 4.85 -27.03
N LYS A 170 -18.55 3.58 -26.57
CA LYS A 170 -19.81 2.82 -26.52
C LYS A 170 -20.86 3.50 -25.65
N ILE A 171 -20.47 4.04 -24.50
CA ILE A 171 -21.39 4.70 -23.57
C ILE A 171 -21.63 6.18 -23.91
N GLY A 172 -21.03 6.72 -24.97
CA GLY A 172 -21.20 8.14 -25.36
C GLY A 172 -20.42 9.10 -24.46
N VAL A 173 -19.27 8.66 -23.94
CA VAL A 173 -18.35 9.50 -23.17
C VAL A 173 -17.10 9.76 -24.01
N GLU A 174 -16.73 11.02 -24.14
CA GLU A 174 -15.52 11.44 -24.86
C GLU A 174 -14.52 12.04 -23.87
N ALA A 175 -13.27 11.55 -23.88
CA ALA A 175 -12.18 12.05 -23.06
C ALA A 175 -11.42 13.16 -23.80
N GLU A 176 -11.67 14.42 -23.44
CA GLU A 176 -11.06 15.59 -24.09
C GLU A 176 -9.89 16.14 -23.27
N PHE A 177 -8.70 15.59 -23.50
CA PHE A 177 -7.47 15.98 -22.78
C PHE A 177 -6.40 16.56 -23.72
N THR A 178 -5.65 17.54 -23.21
CA THR A 178 -4.40 18.03 -23.81
C THR A 178 -3.24 17.77 -22.87
N ARG A 179 -2.03 17.63 -23.43
CA ARG A 179 -0.81 17.33 -22.67
C ARG A 179 0.41 18.04 -23.23
N ALA A 180 1.36 18.34 -22.35
CA ALA A 180 2.73 18.74 -22.68
C ALA A 180 3.69 17.62 -22.26
N GLY A 181 4.35 17.05 -23.28
CA GLY A 181 5.33 15.97 -23.13
C GLY A 181 4.99 14.72 -23.96
N LYS A 182 5.96 14.28 -24.78
CA LYS A 182 5.89 13.07 -25.62
C LYS A 182 5.47 11.82 -24.82
N TYR A 183 5.97 11.68 -23.60
CA TYR A 183 5.79 10.53 -22.74
C TYR A 183 4.72 10.73 -21.66
N LYS A 184 3.99 11.86 -21.67
CA LYS A 184 2.95 12.11 -20.65
C LYS A 184 1.70 11.27 -20.96
N SER A 185 1.74 10.00 -20.62
CA SER A 185 0.79 8.98 -21.07
C SER A 185 -0.41 8.73 -20.16
N ALA A 186 -0.53 9.43 -19.02
CA ALA A 186 -1.61 9.21 -18.05
C ALA A 186 -3.04 9.31 -18.63
N VAL A 187 -3.22 10.02 -19.75
CA VAL A 187 -4.51 10.17 -20.45
C VAL A 187 -4.70 9.16 -21.59
N GLU A 188 -3.65 8.49 -22.07
CA GLU A 188 -3.75 7.54 -23.19
C GLU A 188 -4.71 6.38 -22.93
N PRO A 189 -4.77 5.78 -21.71
CA PRO A 189 -5.80 4.79 -21.38
C PRO A 189 -7.23 5.26 -21.64
N LEU A 190 -7.48 6.57 -21.62
CA LEU A 190 -8.79 7.17 -21.80
C LEU A 190 -9.01 7.70 -23.23
N THR A 191 -7.93 8.10 -23.91
CA THR A 191 -7.99 8.76 -25.22
C THR A 191 -7.56 7.88 -26.40
N SER A 192 -6.99 6.70 -26.14
CA SER A 192 -6.45 5.77 -27.13
C SER A 192 -6.94 4.36 -26.86
N THR A 193 -6.82 3.48 -27.86
CA THR A 193 -7.13 2.04 -27.73
C THR A 193 -5.89 1.17 -27.50
N GLU A 194 -4.70 1.75 -27.64
CA GLU A 194 -3.41 1.09 -27.48
C GLU A 194 -2.33 2.09 -27.05
N MET A 195 -1.16 1.58 -26.65
CA MET A 195 -0.01 2.41 -26.28
C MET A 195 0.56 3.12 -27.51
N SER A 196 0.83 4.42 -27.38
CA SER A 196 1.70 5.08 -28.35
C SER A 196 3.11 4.48 -28.33
N PRO A 197 3.91 4.60 -29.42
CA PRO A 197 5.30 4.15 -29.43
C PRO A 197 6.13 4.76 -28.29
N ALA A 198 5.85 6.02 -27.94
CA ALA A 198 6.50 6.70 -26.82
C ALA A 198 6.14 6.07 -25.47
N PHE A 199 4.86 5.76 -25.25
CA PHE A 199 4.43 5.13 -24.02
C PHE A 199 5.03 3.72 -23.89
N ARG A 200 5.02 2.94 -24.98
CA ARG A 200 5.66 1.62 -25.02
C ARG A 200 7.15 1.69 -24.69
N GLU A 201 7.89 2.58 -25.35
CA GLU A 201 9.31 2.82 -25.11
C GLU A 201 9.62 3.15 -23.64
N MET A 202 8.80 4.01 -23.02
CA MET A 202 8.96 4.35 -21.61
C MET A 202 8.67 3.15 -20.70
N LEU A 203 7.61 2.38 -20.99
CA LEU A 203 7.22 1.24 -20.16
C LEU A 203 8.23 0.10 -20.24
N GLU A 204 8.75 -0.20 -21.44
CA GLU A 204 9.82 -1.18 -21.67
C GLU A 204 11.09 -0.74 -20.92
N SER A 205 11.50 0.51 -21.07
CA SER A 205 12.67 1.08 -20.35
C SER A 205 12.54 1.02 -18.82
N MET A 206 11.33 1.16 -18.27
CA MET A 206 11.08 0.97 -16.85
C MET A 206 11.11 -0.51 -16.45
N ALA A 207 10.49 -1.38 -17.25
CA ALA A 207 10.46 -2.82 -17.01
C ALA A 207 11.88 -3.40 -16.98
N ASP A 208 12.72 -3.05 -17.95
CA ASP A 208 14.12 -3.47 -18.02
C ASP A 208 14.89 -3.05 -16.77
N SER A 209 14.80 -1.76 -16.38
CA SER A 209 15.51 -1.27 -15.20
C SER A 209 15.05 -1.90 -13.89
N LEU A 210 13.75 -2.20 -13.75
CA LEU A 210 13.22 -2.88 -12.56
C LEU A 210 13.59 -4.37 -12.56
N TYR A 211 13.61 -5.01 -13.73
CA TYR A 211 13.95 -6.41 -13.86
C TYR A 211 15.44 -6.65 -13.62
N ASP A 212 16.30 -5.80 -14.16
CA ASP A 212 17.74 -5.87 -13.90
C ASP A 212 18.04 -5.69 -12.41
N ASP A 213 17.44 -4.69 -11.75
CA ASP A 213 17.60 -4.51 -10.31
C ASP A 213 17.12 -5.74 -9.51
N PHE A 214 15.98 -6.33 -9.89
CA PHE A 214 15.46 -7.55 -9.28
C PHE A 214 16.45 -8.72 -9.42
N VAL A 215 16.97 -8.95 -10.62
CA VAL A 215 17.92 -10.04 -10.88
C VAL A 215 19.25 -9.80 -10.18
N THR A 216 19.86 -8.63 -10.35
CA THR A 216 21.15 -8.30 -9.74
C THR A 216 21.06 -8.39 -8.21
N THR A 217 19.95 -7.96 -7.60
CA THR A 217 19.74 -8.05 -6.16
C THR A 217 19.66 -9.51 -5.68
N ILE A 218 18.92 -10.37 -6.40
CA ILE A 218 18.83 -11.81 -6.06
C ILE A 218 20.19 -12.49 -6.28
N ALA A 219 20.85 -12.23 -7.40
CA ALA A 219 22.14 -12.81 -7.76
C ALA A 219 23.20 -12.51 -6.69
N ALA A 220 23.31 -11.23 -6.30
CA ALA A 220 24.24 -10.80 -5.26
C ALA A 220 23.94 -11.45 -3.90
N ALA A 221 22.67 -11.48 -3.49
CA ALA A 221 22.27 -12.00 -2.19
C ALA A 221 22.42 -13.53 -2.09
N ARG A 222 22.14 -14.27 -3.17
CA ARG A 222 22.21 -15.73 -3.21
C ARG A 222 23.53 -16.28 -3.76
N LYS A 223 24.48 -15.39 -4.09
CA LYS A 223 25.79 -15.73 -4.66
C LYS A 223 25.67 -16.55 -5.95
N LEU A 224 24.68 -16.22 -6.77
CA LEU A 224 24.43 -16.80 -8.09
C LEU A 224 24.91 -15.83 -9.17
N SER A 225 25.15 -16.34 -10.38
CA SER A 225 25.29 -15.45 -11.52
C SER A 225 23.93 -14.88 -11.93
N GLU A 226 23.96 -13.71 -12.53
CA GLU A 226 22.78 -13.07 -13.11
C GLU A 226 22.08 -13.91 -14.18
N ASP A 227 22.84 -14.69 -14.96
CA ASP A 227 22.28 -15.61 -15.96
C ASP A 227 21.56 -16.79 -15.30
N GLN A 228 22.11 -17.34 -14.21
CA GLN A 228 21.45 -18.40 -13.45
C GLN A 228 20.11 -17.92 -12.88
N VAL A 229 20.06 -16.70 -12.36
CA VAL A 229 18.81 -16.13 -11.84
C VAL A 229 17.78 -15.94 -12.97
N ARG A 230 18.19 -15.45 -14.15
CA ARG A 230 17.27 -15.32 -15.30
C ARG A 230 16.73 -16.68 -15.74
N GLN A 231 17.57 -17.71 -15.81
CA GLN A 231 17.13 -19.07 -16.13
C GLN A 231 16.11 -19.61 -15.12
N LEU A 232 16.33 -19.37 -13.83
CA LEU A 232 15.39 -19.77 -12.77
C LEU A 232 14.05 -19.03 -12.87
N ILE A 233 14.07 -17.75 -13.27
CA ILE A 233 12.87 -16.94 -13.49
C ILE A 233 12.06 -17.43 -14.70
N ASP A 234 12.75 -17.90 -15.76
CA ASP A 234 12.14 -18.35 -17.01
C ASP A 234 11.56 -19.78 -16.93
N ASP A 235 11.79 -20.51 -15.83
CA ASP A 235 11.24 -21.85 -15.55
C ASP A 235 10.38 -21.92 -14.26
N PRO A 236 9.27 -21.15 -14.15
CA PRO A 236 8.38 -21.19 -13.00
C PRO A 236 7.27 -22.26 -13.13
N PRO A 237 6.72 -22.83 -12.03
CA PRO A 237 7.03 -22.58 -10.62
C PRO A 237 8.21 -23.42 -10.12
N ILE A 238 9.05 -22.81 -9.28
CA ILE A 238 10.20 -23.50 -8.68
C ILE A 238 9.69 -24.22 -7.43
N THR A 239 9.67 -25.56 -7.46
CA THR A 239 9.38 -26.36 -6.25
C THR A 239 10.38 -26.02 -5.13
N PRO A 240 10.00 -26.05 -3.85
CA PRO A 240 10.93 -25.76 -2.74
C PRO A 240 12.19 -26.62 -2.80
N SER A 241 12.08 -27.90 -3.16
CA SER A 241 13.25 -28.76 -3.35
C SER A 241 14.16 -28.30 -4.50
N ALA A 242 13.60 -27.85 -5.62
CA ALA A 242 14.40 -27.27 -6.71
C ALA A 242 15.03 -25.94 -6.28
N ALA A 243 14.30 -25.08 -5.55
CA ALA A 243 14.79 -23.81 -5.02
C ALA A 243 15.96 -24.03 -4.05
N MET A 244 15.91 -25.08 -3.23
CA MET A 244 17.02 -25.43 -2.33
C MET A 244 18.24 -25.88 -3.14
N ARG A 245 18.06 -26.79 -4.11
CA ARG A 245 19.16 -27.28 -4.96
C ARG A 245 19.79 -26.19 -5.81
N SER A 246 19.01 -25.20 -6.26
CA SER A 246 19.50 -24.07 -7.04
C SER A 246 20.07 -22.93 -6.18
N GLY A 247 20.02 -23.05 -4.84
CA GLY A 247 20.55 -22.06 -3.91
C GLY A 247 19.65 -20.84 -3.68
N LEU A 248 18.40 -20.85 -4.14
CA LEU A 248 17.41 -19.80 -3.86
C LEU A 248 16.94 -19.82 -2.40
N ILE A 249 16.88 -21.00 -1.78
CA ILE A 249 16.59 -21.16 -0.35
C ILE A 249 17.65 -22.04 0.33
N ASP A 250 17.72 -21.99 1.65
CA ASP A 250 18.77 -22.60 2.46
C ASP A 250 18.36 -23.93 3.09
N GLY A 251 17.07 -24.24 3.11
CA GLY A 251 16.60 -25.52 3.66
C GLY A 251 15.09 -25.69 3.64
N LEU A 252 14.68 -26.95 3.83
CA LEU A 252 13.29 -27.35 3.90
C LEU A 252 12.91 -27.67 5.35
N TYR A 253 12.08 -26.83 5.93
CA TYR A 253 11.63 -26.98 7.31
C TYR A 253 10.11 -26.79 7.39
N TYR A 254 9.45 -27.71 8.09
CA TYR A 254 8.16 -27.39 8.70
C TYR A 254 8.37 -26.44 9.89
N ARG A 255 7.27 -25.85 10.37
CA ARG A 255 7.33 -24.80 11.41
C ARG A 255 7.98 -25.31 12.71
N ASP A 256 7.58 -26.47 13.17
CA ASP A 256 8.13 -27.18 14.34
C ASP A 256 9.62 -27.46 14.18
N GLN A 257 10.03 -27.95 13.01
CA GLN A 257 11.44 -28.25 12.73
C GLN A 257 12.29 -26.96 12.69
N LEU A 258 11.75 -25.86 12.16
CA LEU A 258 12.41 -24.56 12.20
C LEU A 258 12.56 -24.07 13.64
N ILE A 259 11.53 -24.21 14.47
CA ILE A 259 11.57 -23.81 15.88
C ILE A 259 12.68 -24.58 16.62
N GLY A 260 12.72 -25.92 16.46
CA GLY A 260 13.79 -26.74 17.03
C GLY A 260 15.18 -26.32 16.53
N HIS A 261 15.32 -26.10 15.22
CA HIS A 261 16.57 -25.62 14.61
C HIS A 261 17.03 -24.28 15.21
N LEU A 262 16.11 -23.33 15.42
CA LEU A 262 16.41 -22.04 16.05
C LEU A 262 16.75 -22.19 17.55
N GLY A 263 16.13 -23.15 18.24
CA GLY A 263 16.40 -23.50 19.64
C GLY A 263 17.72 -24.27 19.85
N GLY A 264 18.36 -24.75 18.79
CA GLY A 264 19.62 -25.49 18.86
C GLY A 264 19.46 -27.00 19.04
N TYR A 265 18.28 -27.55 18.74
CA TYR A 265 18.00 -28.98 18.78
C TYR A 265 17.57 -29.47 17.39
N ASP A 266 18.27 -30.48 16.85
CA ASP A 266 17.93 -31.04 15.54
C ASP A 266 16.66 -31.89 15.63
N VAL A 267 15.58 -31.38 15.05
CA VAL A 267 14.43 -32.20 14.66
C VAL A 267 14.77 -32.79 13.29
N ALA A 268 14.61 -34.11 13.11
CA ALA A 268 14.98 -34.80 11.87
C ALA A 268 14.45 -34.05 10.63
N SER A 269 15.36 -33.53 9.81
CA SER A 269 15.03 -32.87 8.54
C SER A 269 14.36 -33.86 7.61
N VAL A 270 13.41 -33.39 6.79
CA VAL A 270 12.81 -34.25 5.76
C VAL A 270 13.87 -34.56 4.71
N GLU A 271 14.32 -35.80 4.63
CA GLU A 271 15.10 -36.28 3.49
C GLU A 271 14.22 -36.26 2.24
N VAL A 272 14.58 -35.44 1.26
CA VAL A 272 13.95 -35.47 -0.06
C VAL A 272 14.51 -36.70 -0.78
N ALA A 273 13.69 -37.73 -0.99
CA ALA A 273 14.09 -38.91 -1.74
C ALA A 273 14.55 -38.50 -3.16
N GLU A 274 15.75 -38.94 -3.56
CA GLU A 274 16.37 -38.60 -4.86
C GLU A 274 15.69 -39.27 -6.09
N GLY A 275 14.55 -39.92 -5.93
CA GLY A 275 13.86 -40.66 -6.99
C GLY A 275 12.50 -40.04 -7.32
N GLY A 276 12.36 -39.48 -8.53
CA GLY A 276 11.03 -39.23 -9.09
C GLY A 276 10.27 -40.56 -9.19
N LEU A 277 9.00 -40.56 -8.77
CA LEU A 277 8.13 -41.70 -8.98
C LEU A 277 7.90 -41.82 -10.50
N GLU A 278 8.50 -42.81 -11.15
CA GLU A 278 8.15 -43.16 -12.54
C GLU A 278 6.72 -43.70 -12.53
N LEU A 279 5.75 -42.80 -12.73
CA LEU A 279 4.35 -43.17 -12.92
C LEU A 279 4.19 -43.75 -14.34
N PRO A 280 3.78 -45.02 -14.48
CA PRO A 280 3.57 -45.62 -15.80
C PRO A 280 2.53 -44.82 -16.59
N GLY A 281 2.92 -44.30 -17.77
CA GLY A 281 2.05 -43.52 -18.65
C GLY A 281 2.22 -42.01 -18.58
N TRP A 282 3.14 -41.50 -17.74
CA TRP A 282 3.57 -40.09 -17.69
C TRP A 282 5.06 -39.97 -18.04
N SER A 283 5.48 -40.60 -19.15
CA SER A 283 6.84 -40.45 -19.69
C SER A 283 6.82 -39.43 -20.84
N ASP A 284 7.70 -38.43 -20.74
CA ASP A 284 7.99 -37.35 -21.69
C ASP A 284 6.95 -36.23 -21.84
N VAL A 285 7.06 -35.22 -20.97
CA VAL A 285 6.74 -33.83 -21.33
C VAL A 285 8.04 -33.00 -21.52
N SER A 286 9.20 -33.67 -21.47
CA SER A 286 10.54 -33.09 -21.68
C SER A 286 10.79 -32.62 -23.12
N GLU A 287 9.95 -33.01 -24.08
CA GLU A 287 10.05 -32.65 -25.50
C GLU A 287 8.91 -31.75 -25.99
N ILE A 288 8.39 -30.84 -25.17
CA ILE A 288 7.73 -29.65 -25.74
C ILE A 288 8.85 -28.70 -26.17
N ASP A 289 9.24 -28.82 -27.43
CA ASP A 289 10.22 -27.97 -28.09
C ASP A 289 9.88 -26.47 -27.88
N ALA A 290 10.67 -25.81 -27.03
CA ALA A 290 10.55 -24.39 -26.72
C ALA A 290 10.81 -23.47 -27.93
N THR A 291 11.13 -24.03 -29.11
CA THR A 291 11.27 -23.26 -30.35
C THR A 291 9.96 -23.06 -31.12
N GLY A 292 8.88 -23.80 -30.79
CA GLY A 292 7.57 -23.68 -31.46
C GLY A 292 6.74 -22.44 -31.11
N LEU A 293 7.13 -21.65 -30.11
CA LEU A 293 6.46 -20.41 -29.71
C LEU A 293 7.11 -19.13 -30.30
N ARG A 294 8.10 -19.30 -31.19
CA ARG A 294 8.83 -18.22 -31.87
C ARG A 294 8.58 -18.24 -33.38
N GLU A 295 7.32 -18.22 -33.81
CA GLU A 295 6.97 -17.77 -35.17
C GLU A 295 5.91 -16.67 -35.17
N SER A 296 6.08 -15.78 -36.13
CA SER A 296 5.53 -14.43 -36.28
C SER A 296 4.01 -14.29 -36.14
N SER A 297 3.56 -13.31 -35.36
CA SER A 297 2.21 -12.75 -35.46
C SER A 297 2.20 -11.52 -36.38
N THR A 298 2.36 -11.77 -37.68
CA THR A 298 1.72 -10.92 -38.70
C THR A 298 0.46 -11.65 -39.16
N GLU A 299 -0.70 -11.00 -38.96
CA GLU A 299 -2.02 -11.32 -39.52
C GLU A 299 -2.41 -12.81 -39.63
N SER A 300 -3.28 -13.29 -38.74
CA SER A 300 -4.38 -14.14 -39.16
C SER A 300 -5.56 -14.06 -38.18
N THR A 301 -6.75 -13.87 -38.74
CA THR A 301 -8.05 -13.98 -38.06
C THR A 301 -8.17 -15.34 -37.34
N PRO A 302 -8.71 -15.39 -36.11
CA PRO A 302 -8.88 -16.65 -35.40
C PRO A 302 -9.95 -17.52 -36.08
N PRO A 303 -9.77 -18.86 -36.12
CA PRO A 303 -10.82 -19.77 -36.57
C PRO A 303 -11.96 -19.83 -35.54
N PRO A 304 -13.19 -20.20 -35.95
CA PRO A 304 -14.30 -20.34 -35.02
C PRO A 304 -14.02 -21.47 -34.02
N MET A 305 -14.25 -21.19 -32.74
CA MET A 305 -14.14 -22.15 -31.64
C MET A 305 -15.31 -23.14 -31.71
N ASP A 306 -15.04 -24.35 -32.18
CA ASP A 306 -15.92 -25.49 -31.92
C ASP A 306 -15.77 -25.93 -30.45
N ASN A 307 -16.93 -26.18 -29.85
CA ASN A 307 -17.18 -26.34 -28.43
C ASN A 307 -16.56 -27.65 -27.86
N ILE A 308 -15.53 -27.54 -27.01
CA ILE A 308 -14.83 -28.69 -26.36
C ILE A 308 -15.53 -29.16 -25.07
N TYR A 309 -16.73 -28.67 -24.76
CA TYR A 309 -17.55 -29.21 -23.68
C TYR A 309 -18.96 -29.54 -24.20
N GLY A 310 -19.17 -30.82 -24.51
CA GLY A 310 -20.46 -31.38 -24.95
C GLY A 310 -21.52 -31.38 -23.86
N LEU A 311 -22.01 -30.21 -23.47
CA LEU A 311 -23.20 -30.03 -22.64
C LEU A 311 -24.16 -29.09 -23.38
N ALA A 312 -25.13 -29.69 -24.08
CA ALA A 312 -26.27 -28.98 -24.63
C ALA A 312 -27.18 -28.54 -23.47
N ILE A 313 -27.27 -27.23 -23.22
CA ILE A 313 -28.31 -26.65 -22.38
C ILE A 313 -29.41 -26.18 -23.33
N GLU A 314 -30.45 -26.99 -23.48
CA GLU A 314 -31.71 -26.54 -24.07
C GLU A 314 -32.43 -25.61 -23.08
N ALA A 315 -32.83 -24.44 -23.56
CA ALA A 315 -33.61 -23.47 -22.80
C ALA A 315 -35.06 -23.98 -22.61
N PRO A 316 -35.63 -23.99 -21.40
CA PRO A 316 -37.06 -24.24 -21.23
C PRO A 316 -37.88 -22.97 -21.45
N GLU A 317 -38.94 -23.12 -22.23
CA GLU A 317 -39.95 -22.13 -22.56
C GLU A 317 -40.75 -21.63 -21.33
N ALA A 318 -41.31 -20.43 -21.50
CA ALA A 318 -42.11 -19.71 -20.52
C ALA A 318 -43.42 -20.43 -20.14
N VAL A 319 -43.73 -20.44 -18.83
CA VAL A 319 -45.06 -20.78 -18.31
C VAL A 319 -45.47 -19.75 -17.26
N GLU A 320 -46.64 -19.14 -17.46
CA GLU A 320 -47.30 -18.15 -16.59
C GLU A 320 -48.02 -18.77 -15.37
N PRO A 321 -48.42 -17.98 -14.35
CA PRO A 321 -48.58 -18.45 -12.97
C PRO A 321 -50.03 -18.73 -12.54
N ALA A 322 -50.22 -19.62 -11.55
CA ALA A 322 -51.46 -19.69 -10.77
C ALA A 322 -51.29 -20.24 -9.32
N ALA A 323 -51.59 -19.36 -8.36
CA ALA A 323 -52.39 -19.48 -7.13
C ALA A 323 -52.21 -20.63 -6.08
N ASN A 324 -51.88 -20.18 -4.85
CA ASN A 324 -52.39 -20.51 -3.50
C ASN A 324 -52.65 -21.97 -3.05
N GLY A 325 -52.06 -22.32 -1.90
CA GLY A 325 -52.54 -23.41 -1.03
C GLY A 325 -51.67 -23.62 0.22
N SER A 326 -52.25 -23.32 1.39
CA SER A 326 -51.74 -23.44 2.75
C SER A 326 -51.51 -24.88 3.26
N ALA A 327 -50.50 -25.11 4.11
CA ALA A 327 -50.61 -25.78 5.43
C ALA A 327 -49.23 -26.24 5.98
N GLU A 328 -48.94 -25.91 7.26
CA GLU A 328 -47.96 -26.60 8.12
C GLU A 328 -48.42 -28.04 8.43
N PRO A 329 -47.53 -28.96 8.91
CA PRO A 329 -47.42 -29.16 10.37
C PRO A 329 -46.08 -29.72 10.93
N THR A 330 -45.73 -29.22 12.12
CA THR A 330 -45.29 -29.90 13.38
C THR A 330 -44.08 -30.85 13.49
N ALA A 331 -43.31 -30.61 14.55
CA ALA A 331 -42.25 -31.43 15.15
C ALA A 331 -42.75 -32.50 16.16
N PRO A 332 -41.87 -33.41 16.63
CA PRO A 332 -41.90 -34.00 17.98
C PRO A 332 -40.59 -33.72 18.76
N THR A 333 -40.60 -33.07 19.94
CA THR A 333 -40.76 -33.54 21.35
C THR A 333 -39.69 -34.50 21.90
N ASP A 334 -38.85 -33.91 22.77
CA ASP A 334 -38.22 -34.34 24.04
C ASP A 334 -38.12 -35.83 24.43
N GLU A 335 -36.94 -36.22 24.93
CA GLU A 335 -36.79 -36.81 26.27
C GLU A 335 -35.35 -36.70 26.80
N ALA A 336 -35.23 -36.45 28.10
CA ALA A 336 -34.02 -36.16 28.86
C ALA A 336 -33.62 -37.35 29.75
N THR A 337 -32.33 -37.53 30.04
CA THR A 337 -31.87 -38.18 31.30
C THR A 337 -30.44 -37.78 31.71
N GLU A 338 -30.38 -37.13 32.88
CA GLU A 338 -29.47 -37.27 34.04
C GLU A 338 -27.93 -37.23 33.92
N GLU A 339 -27.35 -36.23 34.60
CA GLU A 339 -25.97 -36.18 35.13
C GLU A 339 -25.73 -37.23 36.23
N PRO A 340 -24.46 -37.54 36.55
CA PRO A 340 -24.02 -37.11 37.88
C PRO A 340 -22.57 -36.61 38.00
N ALA A 341 -22.45 -35.63 38.92
CA ALA A 341 -21.41 -35.44 39.94
C ALA A 341 -20.00 -34.93 39.56
N ALA A 342 -19.70 -33.78 40.17
CA ALA A 342 -18.44 -33.04 40.19
C ALA A 342 -17.31 -33.73 40.96
N ALA A 343 -16.08 -33.56 40.48
CA ALA A 343 -14.84 -33.67 41.26
C ALA A 343 -13.79 -32.67 40.73
N GLU A 344 -13.50 -31.67 41.56
CA GLU A 344 -12.26 -30.89 41.73
C GLU A 344 -11.40 -30.56 40.49
N ALA A 345 -11.61 -29.35 39.95
CA ALA A 345 -10.65 -28.68 39.08
C ALA A 345 -9.57 -27.98 39.93
N GLY A 346 -8.33 -28.52 39.87
CA GLY A 346 -7.13 -27.77 40.20
C GLY A 346 -6.97 -26.59 39.24
N ALA A 347 -6.48 -25.47 39.74
CA ALA A 347 -6.31 -24.24 38.99
C ALA A 347 -5.36 -24.43 37.80
N GLU A 348 -5.91 -24.36 36.58
CA GLU A 348 -5.14 -24.19 35.35
C GLU A 348 -4.56 -22.76 35.27
N PRO A 349 -3.32 -22.58 34.77
CA PRO A 349 -2.78 -21.26 34.50
C PRO A 349 -3.55 -20.64 33.33
N LYS A 350 -3.99 -19.39 33.52
CA LYS A 350 -4.73 -18.60 32.53
C LYS A 350 -3.98 -18.56 31.19
N GLN A 351 -4.55 -19.20 30.17
CA GLN A 351 -4.21 -18.98 28.76
C GLN A 351 -4.36 -17.50 28.42
N SER A 352 -3.29 -16.87 27.94
CA SER A 352 -3.35 -15.54 27.33
C SER A 352 -3.84 -15.65 25.89
N GLU A 353 -5.03 -15.14 25.62
CA GLU A 353 -5.80 -15.23 24.36
C GLU A 353 -5.20 -14.52 23.11
N GLU A 354 -3.89 -14.25 23.04
CA GLU A 354 -3.31 -13.41 21.95
C GLU A 354 -2.26 -14.09 21.05
N SER A 355 -2.04 -15.39 21.20
CA SER A 355 -1.07 -16.13 20.39
C SER A 355 -1.73 -16.85 19.21
N PRO A 356 -1.12 -16.89 18.01
CA PRO A 356 -1.54 -17.80 16.97
C PRO A 356 -1.37 -19.23 17.51
N PRO A 357 -2.30 -20.17 17.21
CA PRO A 357 -2.44 -21.47 17.90
C PRO A 357 -1.24 -22.42 17.91
N TRP A 358 -0.10 -22.03 17.34
CA TRP A 358 1.10 -22.83 17.15
C TRP A 358 2.38 -22.15 17.67
N PHE A 359 2.27 -20.98 18.30
CA PHE A 359 3.40 -20.29 18.96
C PHE A 359 3.46 -20.52 20.48
N ASP A 360 2.44 -21.12 21.09
CA ASP A 360 2.35 -21.33 22.54
C ASP A 360 2.84 -22.71 23.03
N ALA A 361 3.30 -23.56 22.11
CA ALA A 361 3.61 -24.94 22.43
C ALA A 361 5.05 -25.23 22.01
N GLU A 362 6.02 -24.79 22.82
CA GLU A 362 7.20 -25.57 23.23
C GLU A 362 8.09 -24.73 24.17
N GLU A 363 8.55 -25.36 25.25
CA GLU A 363 9.08 -24.76 26.49
C GLU A 363 10.43 -24.01 26.37
N ASP A 364 11.01 -23.88 25.17
CA ASP A 364 12.45 -23.55 25.01
C ASP A 364 12.79 -22.25 24.23
N LEU A 365 11.82 -21.56 23.62
CA LEU A 365 12.06 -20.27 22.94
C LEU A 365 11.06 -19.17 23.36
N GLU A 366 11.60 -18.04 23.79
CA GLU A 366 10.83 -16.86 24.19
C GLU A 366 10.54 -15.97 22.97
N TRP A 367 9.28 -15.79 22.61
CA TRP A 367 8.87 -15.05 21.42
C TRP A 367 8.44 -13.62 21.74
N VAL A 368 8.97 -12.65 20.99
CA VAL A 368 8.55 -11.26 21.08
C VAL A 368 8.06 -10.79 19.73
N ARG A 369 6.79 -10.40 19.62
CA ARG A 369 6.27 -9.76 18.40
C ARG A 369 6.77 -8.32 18.32
N ILE A 370 7.22 -7.90 17.14
CA ILE A 370 7.67 -6.51 16.93
C ILE A 370 6.63 -5.46 17.32
N LYS A 371 5.34 -5.75 17.17
CA LYS A 371 4.25 -4.85 17.58
C LYS A 371 4.25 -4.58 19.10
N ASN A 372 4.61 -5.58 19.90
CA ASN A 372 4.70 -5.48 21.37
C ASN A 372 6.05 -4.86 21.78
N TYR A 373 7.09 -5.04 20.97
CA TYR A 373 8.40 -4.41 21.13
C TYR A 373 8.39 -2.89 20.83
N ARG A 374 7.31 -2.39 20.19
CA ARG A 374 7.11 -0.96 19.88
C ARG A 374 7.04 -0.10 21.14
N LYS A 375 6.45 -0.60 22.23
CA LYS A 375 6.19 0.12 23.50
C LYS A 375 7.32 -0.02 24.52
N GLY A 376 8.57 0.21 24.11
CA GLY A 376 9.67 0.44 25.05
C GLY A 376 9.77 1.92 25.38
N GLN A 377 9.68 2.30 26.67
CA GLN A 377 10.01 3.66 27.10
C GLN A 377 11.44 4.00 26.69
N GLY A 378 11.58 4.75 25.59
CA GLY A 378 12.81 5.43 25.22
C GLY A 378 13.05 6.60 26.18
N GLY A 379 13.38 6.28 27.42
CA GLY A 379 13.95 7.22 28.37
C GLY A 379 15.31 7.68 27.87
N SER A 380 15.35 8.86 27.25
CA SER A 380 16.55 9.67 27.23
C SER A 380 16.29 10.92 28.05
N THR A 381 16.73 10.88 29.29
CA THR A 381 17.06 12.06 30.07
C THR A 381 18.35 12.66 29.49
N GLY A 382 18.24 13.69 28.65
CA GLY A 382 19.39 14.36 28.05
C GLY A 382 19.01 15.61 27.24
N THR A 383 19.76 16.68 27.45
CA THR A 383 19.57 18.10 27.06
C THR A 383 19.08 18.37 25.64
N ARG A 384 18.30 19.47 25.48
CA ARG A 384 17.81 20.13 24.24
C ARG A 384 18.29 19.50 22.93
N ARG A 385 17.72 18.34 22.57
CA ARG A 385 18.11 17.56 21.39
C ARG A 385 17.84 18.34 20.10
N SER A 386 18.81 18.35 19.18
CA SER A 386 18.63 18.77 17.79
C SER A 386 17.50 17.98 17.15
N ARG A 387 16.59 18.69 16.47
CA ARG A 387 15.40 18.07 15.87
C ARG A 387 15.45 18.13 14.36
N ILE A 388 15.10 17.01 13.74
CA ILE A 388 14.76 16.97 12.32
C ILE A 388 13.24 16.87 12.21
N ALA A 389 12.62 17.76 11.44
CA ALA A 389 11.21 17.61 11.11
C ALA A 389 11.05 16.55 10.04
N LEU A 390 10.29 15.50 10.32
CA LEU A 390 9.93 14.46 9.35
C LEU A 390 8.50 14.72 8.89
N ILE A 391 8.34 15.12 7.62
CA ILE A 391 7.06 15.48 7.04
C ILE A 391 6.64 14.40 6.05
N PHE A 392 5.58 13.66 6.37
CA PHE A 392 5.01 12.65 5.48
C PHE A 392 4.13 13.31 4.42
N CYS A 393 4.46 13.05 3.17
CA CYS A 393 3.81 13.55 1.97
C CYS A 393 3.33 12.33 1.16
N GLU A 394 2.22 11.72 1.57
CA GLU A 394 1.68 10.49 0.98
C GLU A 394 0.37 10.73 0.21
N GLY A 395 0.22 10.06 -0.93
CA GLY A 395 -1.01 10.02 -1.72
C GLY A 395 -1.07 11.06 -2.84
N GLN A 396 -2.21 11.10 -3.53
CA GLN A 396 -2.45 12.05 -4.62
C GLN A 396 -2.51 13.48 -4.08
N ILE A 397 -1.85 14.43 -4.76
CA ILE A 397 -1.79 15.83 -4.35
C ILE A 397 -3.06 16.56 -4.76
N MET A 398 -3.76 17.11 -3.77
CA MET A 398 -5.01 17.85 -3.91
C MET A 398 -4.91 19.22 -3.24
N SER A 399 -5.74 20.16 -3.67
CA SER A 399 -5.86 21.46 -2.99
C SER A 399 -6.71 21.30 -1.72
N GLY A 400 -6.38 22.03 -0.66
CA GLY A 400 -7.09 21.97 0.62
C GLY A 400 -6.39 21.11 1.67
N ARG A 401 -7.15 20.54 2.61
CA ARG A 401 -6.62 19.71 3.71
C ARG A 401 -6.41 18.27 3.28
N SER A 402 -5.39 17.62 3.84
CA SER A 402 -5.18 16.18 3.67
C SER A 402 -6.36 15.38 4.23
N ASP A 403 -6.66 14.26 3.56
CA ASP A 403 -7.54 13.22 4.05
C ASP A 403 -6.71 11.95 4.23
N SER A 404 -6.74 11.32 5.41
CA SER A 404 -5.99 10.10 5.68
C SER A 404 -6.68 8.83 5.14
N GLY A 405 -7.87 8.94 4.55
CA GLY A 405 -8.66 7.76 4.15
C GLY A 405 -9.31 7.05 5.35
N GLY A 406 -9.44 7.75 6.48
CA GLY A 406 -9.94 7.21 7.75
C GLY A 406 -9.02 6.16 8.38
N TYR A 407 -9.56 5.35 9.29
CA TYR A 407 -8.83 4.29 10.01
C TYR A 407 -8.13 3.24 9.12
N SER A 408 -8.60 3.07 7.88
CA SER A 408 -7.99 2.10 6.97
C SER A 408 -6.65 2.59 6.41
N GLY A 409 -6.37 3.89 6.42
CA GLY A 409 -5.18 4.47 5.78
C GLY A 409 -5.13 4.30 4.25
N ILE A 410 -6.18 3.72 3.63
CA ILE A 410 -6.25 3.44 2.20
C ILE A 410 -7.00 4.57 1.49
N GLY A 411 -6.43 5.10 0.41
CA GLY A 411 -7.07 6.12 -0.42
C GLY A 411 -6.94 7.55 0.11
N GLY A 412 -6.00 7.80 1.02
CA GLY A 412 -5.71 9.15 1.50
C GLY A 412 -5.20 10.09 0.41
N THR A 413 -5.44 11.40 0.60
CA THR A 413 -4.96 12.46 -0.29
C THR A 413 -4.05 13.43 0.46
N MET A 414 -3.02 13.89 -0.24
CA MET A 414 -2.10 14.91 0.23
C MET A 414 -2.67 16.29 -0.05
N GLY A 415 -3.18 16.98 0.98
CA GLY A 415 -3.70 18.33 0.84
C GLY A 415 -2.63 19.41 0.96
N SER A 416 -2.60 20.36 0.03
CA SER A 416 -1.66 21.49 0.04
C SER A 416 -1.64 22.27 1.34
N ASP A 417 -2.80 22.52 1.96
CA ASP A 417 -2.91 23.37 3.15
C ASP A 417 -2.27 22.68 4.35
N THR A 418 -2.50 21.37 4.50
CA THR A 418 -1.95 20.57 5.59
C THR A 418 -0.43 20.46 5.48
N ILE A 419 0.08 20.14 4.29
CA ILE A 419 1.52 19.96 4.08
C ILE A 419 2.25 21.31 4.12
N ALA A 420 1.71 22.36 3.52
CA ALA A 420 2.27 23.71 3.62
C ALA A 420 2.30 24.20 5.07
N ALA A 421 1.26 23.95 5.86
CA ALA A 421 1.25 24.27 7.29
C ALA A 421 2.29 23.46 8.08
N ALA A 422 2.49 22.17 7.74
CA ALA A 422 3.52 21.34 8.36
C ALA A 422 4.93 21.86 8.06
N ILE A 423 5.24 22.18 6.80
CA ILE A 423 6.54 22.75 6.40
C ILE A 423 6.73 24.12 7.05
N ARG A 424 5.69 24.96 7.06
CA ARG A 424 5.70 26.27 7.73
C ARG A 424 6.04 26.14 9.22
N LYS A 425 5.37 25.23 9.91
CA LYS A 425 5.61 24.94 11.32
C LYS A 425 7.05 24.48 11.57
N ALA A 426 7.56 23.58 10.73
CA ALA A 426 8.93 23.10 10.82
C ALA A 426 9.95 24.22 10.55
N ARG A 427 9.72 25.06 9.53
CA ARG A 427 10.65 26.15 9.20
C ARG A 427 10.65 27.27 10.24
N GLU A 428 9.55 27.50 10.94
CA GLU A 428 9.43 28.54 11.98
C GLU A 428 9.82 28.05 13.39
N ASP A 429 9.90 26.74 13.65
CA ASP A 429 10.35 26.21 14.94
C ASP A 429 11.89 26.28 15.07
N ALA A 430 12.39 27.16 15.95
CA ALA A 430 13.84 27.36 16.16
C ALA A 430 14.59 26.12 16.69
N ARG A 431 13.89 25.06 17.10
CA ARG A 431 14.51 23.78 17.51
C ARG A 431 14.69 22.80 16.35
N VAL A 432 14.05 23.05 15.22
CA VAL A 432 14.19 22.24 14.00
C VAL A 432 15.40 22.75 13.23
N GLU A 433 16.37 21.89 13.00
CA GLU A 433 17.63 22.20 12.33
C GLU A 433 17.63 21.75 10.86
N ALA A 434 16.89 20.69 10.53
CA ALA A 434 16.67 20.22 9.17
C ALA A 434 15.22 19.74 8.97
N ILE A 435 14.79 19.66 7.71
CA ILE A 435 13.50 19.10 7.31
C ILE A 435 13.74 17.93 6.35
N ILE A 436 13.10 16.80 6.61
CA ILE A 436 13.00 15.69 5.67
C ILE A 436 11.56 15.61 5.18
N LEU A 437 11.36 15.68 3.85
CA LEU A 437 10.08 15.37 3.22
C LEU A 437 10.11 13.92 2.76
N ARG A 438 9.24 13.10 3.33
CA ARG A 438 9.07 11.70 2.93
C ARG A 438 7.94 11.63 1.90
N VAL A 439 8.29 11.52 0.62
CA VAL A 439 7.37 11.70 -0.50
C VAL A 439 6.98 10.35 -1.10
N ASP A 440 5.69 10.03 -1.08
CA ASP A 440 5.11 8.88 -1.77
C ASP A 440 3.86 9.31 -2.55
N SER A 441 4.06 9.83 -3.76
CA SER A 441 3.00 10.45 -4.53
C SER A 441 3.16 10.25 -6.05
N PRO A 442 2.08 9.85 -6.75
CA PRO A 442 2.04 9.88 -8.21
C PRO A 442 1.88 11.30 -8.77
N GLY A 443 1.69 12.31 -7.91
CA GLY A 443 1.41 13.68 -8.28
C GLY A 443 -0.06 14.06 -8.10
N GLY A 444 -0.55 15.02 -8.88
CA GLY A 444 -1.91 15.55 -8.76
C GLY A 444 -1.98 17.01 -9.20
N SER A 445 -2.71 17.83 -8.43
CA SER A 445 -2.92 19.25 -8.71
C SER A 445 -1.60 20.03 -8.79
N GLY A 446 -1.39 20.69 -9.93
CA GLY A 446 -0.22 21.55 -10.16
C GLY A 446 -0.15 22.74 -9.20
N LEU A 447 -1.30 23.38 -8.93
CA LEU A 447 -1.38 24.48 -7.97
C LEU A 447 -1.04 24.01 -6.54
N ALA A 448 -1.61 22.89 -6.11
CA ALA A 448 -1.33 22.34 -4.79
C ALA A 448 0.16 21.99 -4.62
N SER A 449 0.76 21.41 -5.66
CA SER A 449 2.19 21.11 -5.70
C SER A 449 3.03 22.39 -5.61
N ASP A 450 2.63 23.47 -6.28
CA ASP A 450 3.34 24.75 -6.23
C ASP A 450 3.30 25.42 -4.85
N ILE A 451 2.14 25.35 -4.17
CA ILE A 451 1.99 25.86 -2.81
C ILE A 451 2.95 25.14 -1.85
N ILE A 452 3.07 23.82 -1.96
CA ILE A 452 3.99 23.02 -1.15
C ILE A 452 5.45 23.36 -1.51
N TRP A 453 5.80 23.34 -2.80
CA TRP A 453 7.14 23.71 -3.29
C TRP A 453 7.58 25.09 -2.78
N ARG A 454 6.68 26.06 -2.75
CA ARG A 454 6.98 27.40 -2.23
C ARG A 454 7.38 27.38 -0.76
N GLU A 455 6.76 26.57 0.09
CA GLU A 455 7.17 26.45 1.50
C GLU A 455 8.52 25.73 1.64
N VAL A 456 8.86 24.79 0.76
CA VAL A 456 10.20 24.18 0.67
C VAL A 456 11.24 25.26 0.38
N GLU A 457 11.01 26.07 -0.66
CA GLU A 457 11.91 27.16 -1.02
C GLU A 457 12.05 28.20 0.09
N LEU A 458 10.96 28.53 0.81
CA LEU A 458 11.03 29.43 1.96
C LEU A 458 11.85 28.83 3.10
N ALA A 459 11.69 27.55 3.40
CA ALA A 459 12.48 26.89 4.44
C ALA A 459 13.99 26.98 4.14
N ARG A 460 14.38 26.75 2.88
CA ARG A 460 15.78 26.83 2.44
C ARG A 460 16.30 28.26 2.38
N LYS A 461 15.63 29.12 1.60
CA LYS A 461 16.16 30.44 1.24
C LYS A 461 15.95 31.50 2.32
N ARG A 462 14.85 31.41 3.07
CA ARG A 462 14.51 32.41 4.09
C ARG A 462 14.90 31.97 5.50
N ASN A 463 14.73 30.69 5.81
CA ASN A 463 15.02 30.15 7.14
C ASN A 463 16.37 29.44 7.24
N ASN A 464 17.11 29.29 6.14
CA ASN A 464 18.40 28.60 6.08
C ASN A 464 18.37 27.20 6.70
N LYS A 465 17.24 26.49 6.52
CA LYS A 465 17.05 25.12 6.98
C LYS A 465 17.23 24.17 5.81
N PRO A 466 18.19 23.23 5.87
CA PRO A 466 18.30 22.19 4.87
C PRO A 466 17.00 21.43 4.73
N VAL A 467 16.54 21.25 3.49
CA VAL A 467 15.43 20.38 3.15
C VAL A 467 15.95 19.20 2.33
N VAL A 468 15.76 17.99 2.83
CA VAL A 468 16.10 16.74 2.14
C VAL A 468 14.82 16.01 1.78
N VAL A 469 14.74 15.46 0.58
CA VAL A 469 13.63 14.59 0.17
C VAL A 469 14.07 13.15 0.24
N SER A 470 13.21 12.30 0.79
CA SER A 470 13.31 10.85 0.73
C SER A 470 12.11 10.32 -0.05
N MET A 471 12.34 9.72 -1.21
CA MET A 471 11.29 9.19 -2.06
C MET A 471 10.91 7.76 -1.64
N GLY A 472 9.61 7.47 -1.63
CA GLY A 472 9.01 6.16 -1.43
C GLY A 472 8.84 5.40 -2.74
N ASP A 473 7.72 4.68 -2.88
CA ASP A 473 7.40 3.97 -4.13
C ASP A 473 7.23 4.95 -5.30
N TYR A 474 6.60 6.09 -5.06
CA TYR A 474 6.35 7.10 -6.07
C TYR A 474 6.84 8.49 -5.64
N ALA A 475 7.44 9.24 -6.56
CA ALA A 475 7.62 10.68 -6.42
C ALA A 475 7.60 11.33 -7.81
N ALA A 476 6.53 11.06 -8.57
CA ALA A 476 6.40 11.45 -9.96
C ALA A 476 5.49 12.67 -10.13
N SER A 477 5.66 13.42 -11.23
CA SER A 477 4.82 14.55 -11.60
C SER A 477 4.76 15.61 -10.49
N GLY A 478 3.61 15.79 -9.82
CA GLY A 478 3.50 16.69 -8.67
C GLY A 478 4.39 16.27 -7.49
N GLY A 479 4.61 14.96 -7.29
CA GLY A 479 5.55 14.44 -6.30
C GLY A 479 6.99 14.90 -6.56
N TYR A 480 7.42 14.88 -7.83
CA TYR A 480 8.72 15.45 -8.21
C TYR A 480 8.72 16.98 -8.10
N TYR A 481 7.59 17.63 -8.39
CA TYR A 481 7.46 19.09 -8.29
C TYR A 481 7.69 19.59 -6.85
N ILE A 482 7.19 18.90 -5.83
CA ILE A 482 7.45 19.27 -4.43
C ILE A 482 8.87 18.92 -3.99
N ALA A 483 9.53 17.98 -4.67
CA ALA A 483 10.87 17.51 -4.35
C ALA A 483 11.99 18.33 -5.00
N MET A 484 11.79 18.82 -6.23
CA MET A 484 12.84 19.42 -7.06
C MET A 484 13.50 20.66 -6.43
N GLY A 485 12.84 21.30 -5.46
CA GLY A 485 13.35 22.45 -4.71
C GLY A 485 14.19 22.09 -3.47
N ALA A 486 14.44 20.82 -3.17
CA ALA A 486 15.20 20.39 -2.00
C ALA A 486 16.73 20.60 -2.17
N ASP A 487 17.47 20.56 -1.06
CA ASP A 487 18.95 20.58 -1.03
C ASP A 487 19.58 19.24 -1.39
N ALA A 488 18.83 18.15 -1.23
CA ALA A 488 19.15 16.82 -1.70
C ALA A 488 17.87 15.99 -1.88
N ILE A 489 17.89 15.11 -2.86
CA ILE A 489 16.84 14.14 -3.18
C ILE A 489 17.46 12.75 -3.11
N VAL A 490 16.93 11.91 -2.22
CA VAL A 490 17.32 10.52 -2.06
C VAL A 490 16.18 9.62 -2.54
N ALA A 491 16.47 8.62 -3.36
CA ALA A 491 15.49 7.66 -3.85
C ALA A 491 16.03 6.23 -3.82
N GLN A 492 15.16 5.25 -3.61
CA GLN A 492 15.53 3.86 -3.87
C GLN A 492 15.72 3.61 -5.38
N PRO A 493 16.58 2.66 -5.81
CA PRO A 493 16.78 2.33 -7.22
C PRO A 493 15.47 2.06 -7.98
N THR A 494 14.51 1.43 -7.32
CA THR A 494 13.19 1.03 -7.85
C THR A 494 12.08 2.05 -7.60
N THR A 495 12.40 3.24 -7.09
CA THR A 495 11.44 4.36 -6.96
C THR A 495 10.92 4.77 -8.34
N ILE A 496 9.64 5.08 -8.46
CA ILE A 496 9.07 5.62 -9.70
C ILE A 496 8.97 7.15 -9.61
N THR A 497 9.78 7.87 -10.39
CA THR A 497 9.94 9.33 -10.28
C THR A 497 9.97 10.02 -11.64
N GLY A 498 10.32 11.31 -11.66
CA GLY A 498 10.30 12.14 -12.86
C GLY A 498 8.87 12.50 -13.25
N SER A 499 8.42 12.06 -14.42
CA SER A 499 7.13 12.43 -15.04
C SER A 499 6.91 13.95 -15.12
N ILE A 500 7.99 14.69 -15.39
CA ILE A 500 7.99 16.14 -15.54
C ILE A 500 7.23 16.48 -16.82
N GLY A 501 5.94 16.75 -16.68
CA GLY A 501 5.00 16.98 -17.77
C GLY A 501 3.60 17.22 -17.22
N VAL A 502 2.73 17.77 -18.05
CA VAL A 502 1.43 18.31 -17.63
C VAL A 502 0.35 17.80 -18.55
N PHE A 503 -0.84 17.52 -18.01
CA PHE A 503 -2.03 17.32 -18.80
C PHE A 503 -3.21 18.02 -18.14
N ALA A 504 -4.20 18.38 -18.93
CA ALA A 504 -5.45 18.96 -18.45
C ALA A 504 -6.57 18.59 -19.42
N GLY A 505 -7.80 18.51 -18.94
CA GLY A 505 -8.92 18.12 -19.78
C GLY A 505 -10.18 17.86 -18.99
N LYS A 506 -11.16 17.33 -19.69
CA LYS A 506 -12.48 16.99 -19.16
C LYS A 506 -13.04 15.76 -19.86
N TYR A 507 -14.12 15.23 -19.29
CA TYR A 507 -15.01 14.32 -20.01
C TYR A 507 -16.15 15.12 -20.63
N ASN A 508 -16.51 14.78 -21.85
CA ASN A 508 -17.76 15.17 -22.49
C ASN A 508 -18.73 14.00 -22.37
N LEU A 509 -19.86 14.26 -21.73
CA LEU A 509 -20.94 13.34 -21.37
C LEU A 509 -22.22 13.66 -22.15
N GLY A 510 -22.19 14.60 -23.10
CA GLY A 510 -23.40 15.02 -23.83
C GLY A 510 -24.11 13.84 -24.50
N GLU A 511 -23.38 13.00 -25.23
CA GLU A 511 -23.98 11.82 -25.88
C GLU A 511 -24.45 10.77 -24.87
N LEU A 512 -23.74 10.57 -23.76
CA LEU A 512 -24.21 9.72 -22.66
C LEU A 512 -25.54 10.23 -22.11
N TYR A 513 -25.66 11.54 -21.90
CA TYR A 513 -26.88 12.17 -21.40
C TYR A 513 -28.04 11.94 -22.36
N ASP A 514 -27.82 12.13 -23.67
CA ASP A 514 -28.81 11.82 -24.70
C ASP A 514 -29.24 10.36 -24.67
N LYS A 515 -28.29 9.42 -24.54
CA LYS A 515 -28.56 7.96 -24.47
C LYS A 515 -29.44 7.57 -23.29
N ILE A 516 -29.27 8.23 -22.13
CA ILE A 516 -30.02 7.90 -20.91
C ILE A 516 -31.24 8.82 -20.69
N GLY A 517 -31.55 9.69 -21.65
CA GLY A 517 -32.69 10.61 -21.57
C GLY A 517 -32.51 11.74 -20.54
N MET A 518 -31.27 12.11 -20.20
CA MET A 518 -30.97 13.23 -19.33
C MET A 518 -30.73 14.51 -20.13
N THR A 519 -31.33 15.61 -19.71
CA THR A 519 -31.16 16.91 -20.36
C THR A 519 -30.47 17.91 -19.43
N THR A 520 -29.55 18.72 -19.97
CA THR A 520 -28.94 19.86 -19.25
C THR A 520 -29.42 21.18 -19.85
N ALA A 521 -29.59 22.18 -19.00
CA ALA A 521 -29.85 23.56 -19.41
C ALA A 521 -28.76 24.46 -18.79
N SER A 522 -27.96 25.10 -19.63
CA SER A 522 -26.89 26.01 -19.20
C SER A 522 -27.10 27.43 -19.71
N VAL A 523 -26.76 28.41 -18.90
CA VAL A 523 -26.76 29.82 -19.28
C VAL A 523 -25.33 30.34 -19.18
N ASP A 524 -24.70 30.54 -20.34
CA ASP A 524 -23.33 31.02 -20.41
C ASP A 524 -23.29 32.55 -20.51
N ARG A 525 -22.31 33.15 -19.82
CA ARG A 525 -21.96 34.57 -19.91
C ARG A 525 -20.44 34.68 -20.05
N GLY A 526 -19.98 34.93 -21.28
CA GLY A 526 -18.57 34.89 -21.68
C GLY A 526 -18.29 33.74 -22.64
N GLU A 527 -17.43 33.98 -23.63
CA GLU A 527 -17.16 33.04 -24.74
C GLU A 527 -16.63 31.68 -24.27
N LEU A 528 -15.83 31.65 -23.20
CA LEU A 528 -15.22 30.43 -22.65
C LEU A 528 -15.85 29.98 -21.32
N ALA A 529 -17.03 30.50 -20.95
CA ALA A 529 -17.65 30.20 -19.66
C ALA A 529 -17.90 28.70 -19.44
N GLY A 530 -18.22 27.97 -20.52
CA GLY A 530 -18.46 26.53 -20.52
C GLY A 530 -17.23 25.66 -20.83
N ILE A 531 -16.00 26.18 -20.74
CA ILE A 531 -14.79 25.45 -21.17
C ILE A 531 -14.60 24.09 -20.46
N PHE A 532 -15.02 23.97 -19.20
CA PHE A 532 -14.99 22.70 -18.44
C PHE A 532 -16.37 22.06 -18.28
N SER A 533 -17.37 22.49 -19.06
CA SER A 533 -18.71 21.92 -18.98
C SER A 533 -18.70 20.47 -19.47
N PRO A 534 -19.29 19.53 -18.71
CA PRO A 534 -19.27 18.12 -19.10
C PRO A 534 -20.32 17.79 -20.16
N ASP A 535 -21.30 18.65 -20.44
CA ASP A 535 -22.44 18.36 -21.30
C ASP A 535 -22.22 18.69 -22.79
N ARG A 536 -21.05 19.23 -23.16
CA ARG A 536 -20.73 19.63 -24.54
C ARG A 536 -19.26 19.47 -24.83
N GLN A 537 -18.93 19.32 -26.11
CA GLN A 537 -17.54 19.27 -26.58
C GLN A 537 -16.78 20.58 -26.34
N LEU A 538 -15.46 20.45 -26.22
CA LEU A 538 -14.54 21.57 -26.14
C LEU A 538 -14.39 22.20 -27.54
N GLY A 539 -14.92 23.41 -27.75
CA GLY A 539 -14.71 24.14 -29.00
C GLY A 539 -13.24 24.51 -29.24
N ASP A 540 -12.90 24.92 -30.47
CA ASP A 540 -11.51 25.19 -30.87
C ASP A 540 -10.82 26.29 -30.03
N ALA A 541 -11.54 27.34 -29.67
CA ALA A 541 -11.05 28.37 -28.75
C ALA A 541 -10.73 27.81 -27.36
N GLY A 542 -11.57 26.89 -26.86
CA GLY A 542 -11.35 26.18 -25.60
C GLY A 542 -10.14 25.25 -25.67
N ARG A 543 -9.99 24.49 -26.76
CA ARG A 543 -8.82 23.61 -27.02
C ARG A 543 -7.52 24.41 -27.05
N LEU A 544 -7.51 25.53 -27.77
CA LEU A 544 -6.36 26.43 -27.83
C LEU A 544 -6.02 26.98 -26.44
N LYS A 545 -7.02 27.41 -25.67
CA LYS A 545 -6.78 27.97 -24.34
C LYS A 545 -6.26 26.93 -23.35
N LEU A 546 -6.78 25.70 -23.42
CA LEU A 546 -6.30 24.59 -22.60
C LEU A 546 -4.86 24.19 -22.96
N ARG A 547 -4.51 24.21 -24.26
CA ARG A 547 -3.14 23.99 -24.71
C ARG A 547 -2.18 25.04 -24.16
N GLN A 548 -2.53 26.33 -24.30
CA GLN A 548 -1.74 27.42 -23.70
C GLN A 548 -1.52 27.22 -22.20
N PHE A 549 -2.58 26.89 -21.45
CA PHE A 549 -2.48 26.64 -20.02
C PHE A 549 -1.50 25.49 -19.68
N VAL A 550 -1.55 24.40 -20.45
CA VAL A 550 -0.67 23.24 -20.25
C VAL A 550 0.79 23.58 -20.61
N ASP A 551 1.01 24.32 -21.70
CA ASP A 551 2.35 24.76 -22.13
C ASP A 551 2.98 25.72 -21.11
N ASP A 552 2.24 26.74 -20.67
CA ASP A 552 2.68 27.71 -19.66
C ASP A 552 3.08 27.03 -18.33
N PHE A 553 2.29 26.04 -17.91
CA PHE A 553 2.60 25.28 -16.70
C PHE A 553 3.83 24.39 -16.89
N TYR A 554 3.97 23.76 -18.07
CA TYR A 554 5.14 22.93 -18.38
C TYR A 554 6.43 23.75 -18.40
N GLU A 555 6.43 24.94 -19.01
CA GLU A 555 7.56 25.86 -18.95
C GLU A 555 7.92 26.24 -17.51
N THR A 556 6.90 26.52 -16.68
CA THR A 556 7.12 26.81 -15.26
C THR A 556 7.74 25.62 -14.53
N PHE A 557 7.29 24.40 -14.82
CA PHE A 557 7.86 23.18 -14.25
C PHE A 557 9.33 23.02 -14.66
N LEU A 558 9.65 23.17 -15.96
CA LEU A 558 11.02 23.10 -16.45
C LEU A 558 11.94 24.12 -15.79
N ARG A 559 11.51 25.40 -15.69
CA ARG A 559 12.32 26.44 -15.04
C ARG A 559 12.60 26.15 -13.57
N LYS A 560 11.60 25.68 -12.82
CA LYS A 560 11.78 25.38 -11.40
C LYS A 560 12.62 24.13 -11.18
N ALA A 561 12.43 23.10 -12.00
CA ALA A 561 13.27 21.92 -11.98
C ALA A 561 14.72 22.29 -12.32
N ALA A 562 14.95 23.08 -13.36
CA ALA A 562 16.26 23.56 -13.76
C ALA A 562 16.94 24.35 -12.63
N ALA A 563 16.22 25.28 -12.01
CA ALA A 563 16.74 26.06 -10.89
C ALA A 563 17.09 25.19 -9.67
N GLY A 564 16.24 24.22 -9.32
CA GLY A 564 16.47 23.31 -8.20
C GLY A 564 17.61 22.33 -8.42
N ARG A 565 17.72 21.81 -9.65
CA ARG A 565 18.75 20.85 -10.08
C ARG A 565 20.02 21.52 -10.64
N LYS A 566 20.13 22.85 -10.53
CA LYS A 566 21.28 23.67 -10.96
C LYS A 566 21.70 23.42 -12.42
N THR A 567 20.72 23.34 -13.31
CA THR A 567 20.90 23.09 -14.74
C THR A 567 20.02 24.05 -15.57
N THR A 568 19.87 23.83 -16.88
CA THR A 568 19.03 24.68 -17.75
C THR A 568 17.67 24.03 -18.05
N PRO A 569 16.63 24.84 -18.37
CA PRO A 569 15.33 24.31 -18.80
C PRO A 569 15.43 23.36 -19.99
N GLU A 570 16.37 23.59 -20.92
CA GLU A 570 16.60 22.76 -22.11
C GLU A 570 17.17 21.40 -21.74
N ALA A 571 18.14 21.36 -20.80
CA ALA A 571 18.68 20.10 -20.29
C ALA A 571 17.62 19.29 -19.54
N VAL A 572 16.80 19.95 -18.70
CA VAL A 572 15.65 19.28 -18.07
C VAL A 572 14.66 18.80 -19.12
N HIS A 573 14.35 19.61 -20.13
CA HIS A 573 13.44 19.22 -21.21
C HIS A 573 13.90 17.93 -21.90
N GLY A 574 15.21 17.76 -22.12
CA GLY A 574 15.78 16.56 -22.74
C GLY A 574 15.52 15.26 -21.97
N VAL A 575 15.37 15.32 -20.64
CA VAL A 575 15.06 14.16 -19.77
C VAL A 575 13.63 14.17 -19.23
N ALA A 576 12.84 15.20 -19.59
CA ALA A 576 11.46 15.39 -19.13
C ALA A 576 10.45 14.88 -20.15
N GLN A 577 9.64 15.78 -20.72
CA GLN A 577 8.56 15.45 -21.66
C GLN A 577 7.55 14.44 -21.11
N GLY A 578 7.30 14.47 -19.80
CA GLY A 578 6.39 13.57 -19.09
C GLY A 578 6.96 12.19 -18.82
N ARG A 579 8.23 11.92 -19.16
CA ARG A 579 8.84 10.59 -19.02
C ARG A 579 9.00 10.21 -17.55
N VAL A 580 8.57 9.00 -17.23
CA VAL A 580 8.74 8.36 -15.94
C VAL A 580 10.08 7.63 -15.96
N TRP A 581 10.79 7.70 -14.84
CA TRP A 581 12.10 7.07 -14.65
C TRP A 581 12.08 6.23 -13.37
N THR A 582 12.85 5.15 -13.35
CA THR A 582 13.22 4.50 -12.08
C THR A 582 14.17 5.41 -11.29
N GLY A 583 14.34 5.18 -9.98
CA GLY A 583 15.26 5.96 -9.14
C GLY A 583 16.69 5.83 -9.63
N ALA A 584 17.11 4.64 -10.07
CA ALA A 584 18.41 4.39 -10.66
C ALA A 584 18.64 5.23 -11.92
N GLN A 585 17.68 5.23 -12.86
CA GLN A 585 17.73 6.06 -14.07
C GLN A 585 17.72 7.55 -13.71
N ALA A 586 16.86 7.98 -12.79
CA ALA A 586 16.75 9.37 -12.36
C ALA A 586 18.03 9.89 -11.71
N HIS A 587 18.76 9.05 -10.99
CA HIS A 587 20.07 9.40 -10.42
C HIS A 587 21.11 9.60 -11.52
N GLN A 588 21.21 8.68 -12.49
CA GLN A 588 22.11 8.81 -13.64
C GLN A 588 21.84 10.09 -14.46
N LEU A 589 20.58 10.51 -14.54
CA LEU A 589 20.13 11.71 -15.26
C LEU A 589 20.23 13.01 -14.43
N GLY A 590 20.66 12.94 -13.17
CA GLY A 590 20.79 14.11 -12.27
C GLY A 590 19.47 14.65 -11.70
N LEU A 591 18.36 13.93 -11.88
CA LEU A 591 17.08 14.25 -11.26
C LEU A 591 17.03 13.86 -9.77
N VAL A 592 17.84 12.88 -9.36
CA VAL A 592 18.02 12.42 -7.98
C VAL A 592 19.50 12.56 -7.60
N ASP A 593 19.78 12.98 -6.36
CA ASP A 593 21.16 13.21 -5.90
C ASP A 593 21.82 11.92 -5.41
N GLU A 594 21.10 11.10 -4.66
CA GLU A 594 21.65 9.89 -4.01
C GLU A 594 20.67 8.71 -4.11
N LEU A 595 21.23 7.51 -4.21
CA LEU A 595 20.45 6.27 -4.09
C LEU A 595 20.44 5.77 -2.64
N GLY A 596 19.28 5.37 -2.14
CA GLY A 596 19.15 4.69 -0.85
C GLY A 596 17.83 4.93 -0.13
N SER A 597 17.77 4.40 1.10
CA SER A 597 16.59 4.45 1.98
C SER A 597 16.45 5.76 2.75
N PHE A 598 15.41 5.84 3.59
CA PHE A 598 15.24 6.91 4.56
C PHE A 598 16.49 7.15 5.44
N ARG A 599 17.28 6.12 5.77
CA ARG A 599 18.52 6.28 6.55
C ARG A 599 19.55 7.17 5.85
N VAL A 600 19.69 7.04 4.53
CA VAL A 600 20.57 7.90 3.73
C VAL A 600 20.06 9.35 3.77
N ALA A 601 18.76 9.58 3.63
CA ALA A 601 18.17 10.91 3.74
C ALA A 601 18.41 11.54 5.13
N VAL A 602 18.34 10.75 6.20
CA VAL A 602 18.68 11.21 7.56
C VAL A 602 20.14 11.61 7.68
N ASN A 603 21.06 10.81 7.14
CA ASN A 603 22.49 11.13 7.16
C ASN A 603 22.79 12.42 6.38
N VAL A 604 22.22 12.57 5.18
CA VAL A 604 22.36 13.78 4.37
C VAL A 604 21.77 15.01 5.09
N ALA A 605 20.63 14.86 5.77
CA ALA A 605 20.03 15.95 6.53
C ALA A 605 20.90 16.35 7.73
N LYS A 606 21.48 15.38 8.44
CA LYS A 606 22.42 15.61 9.54
C LYS A 606 23.68 16.32 9.06
N GLU A 607 24.28 15.85 7.98
CA GLU A 607 25.48 16.44 7.40
C GLU A 607 25.24 17.92 7.02
N LYS A 608 24.16 18.19 6.29
CA LYS A 608 23.82 19.56 5.87
C LYS A 608 23.48 20.49 7.04
N ALA A 609 22.99 19.95 8.15
CA ALA A 609 22.66 20.73 9.35
C ALA A 609 23.78 20.77 10.39
N GLY A 610 24.88 20.03 10.19
CA GLY A 610 25.97 19.92 11.17
C GLY A 610 25.55 19.19 12.45
N ILE A 611 24.64 18.22 12.36
CA ILE A 611 24.15 17.45 13.52
C ILE A 611 24.99 16.19 13.72
N GLU A 612 25.65 16.10 14.87
CA GLU A 612 26.37 14.90 15.32
C GLU A 612 25.47 14.01 16.20
N GLY A 613 25.67 12.69 16.14
CA GLY A 613 24.96 11.74 17.00
C GLY A 613 23.47 11.53 16.67
N ASP A 614 22.68 11.16 17.69
CA ASP A 614 21.27 10.82 17.52
C ASP A 614 20.38 12.04 17.33
N VAL A 615 19.37 11.88 16.48
CA VAL A 615 18.39 12.93 16.17
C VAL A 615 17.01 12.58 16.70
N HIS A 616 16.27 13.60 17.14
CA HIS A 616 14.86 13.44 17.48
C HIS A 616 13.98 13.88 16.31
N PHE A 617 13.14 12.98 15.80
CA PHE A 617 12.18 13.33 14.75
C PHE A 617 10.96 14.07 15.29
N GLN A 618 10.65 15.21 14.68
CA GLN A 618 9.35 15.84 14.82
C GLN A 618 8.45 15.39 13.68
N ILE A 619 7.61 14.40 13.93
CA ILE A 619 6.67 13.89 12.93
C ILE A 619 5.56 14.92 12.67
N LEU A 620 5.35 15.25 11.39
CA LEU A 620 4.32 16.16 10.90
C LEU A 620 3.73 15.61 9.56
N PRO A 621 2.48 15.97 9.20
CA PRO A 621 1.47 16.48 10.12
C PRO A 621 1.16 15.45 11.22
N LYS A 622 0.70 15.93 12.39
CA LYS A 622 0.19 15.00 13.41
C LYS A 622 -1.13 14.45 12.90
N LEU A 623 -1.24 13.13 12.79
CA LEU A 623 -2.53 12.49 12.53
C LEU A 623 -3.45 12.70 13.73
N PRO A 624 -4.75 12.97 13.51
CA PRO A 624 -5.73 13.05 14.60
C PRO A 624 -5.77 11.72 15.35
N GLY A 625 -5.85 11.78 16.69
CA GLY A 625 -6.00 10.56 17.49
C GLY A 625 -7.41 10.00 17.41
N PHE A 626 -7.61 8.79 17.95
CA PHE A 626 -8.92 8.12 17.89
C PHE A 626 -10.09 8.98 18.40
N PHE A 627 -9.88 9.66 19.52
CA PHE A 627 -10.90 10.52 20.12
C PHE A 627 -11.12 11.82 19.34
N ASP A 628 -10.09 12.36 18.68
CA ASP A 628 -10.23 13.54 17.83
C ASP A 628 -11.11 13.23 16.62
N GLU A 629 -10.98 12.03 16.06
CA GLU A 629 -11.80 11.58 14.94
C GLU A 629 -13.26 11.31 15.37
N LEU A 630 -13.46 10.69 16.55
CA LEU A 630 -14.78 10.40 17.11
C LEU A 630 -15.54 11.66 17.57
N LEU A 631 -14.84 12.67 18.09
CA LEU A 631 -15.44 13.93 18.57
C LEU A 631 -15.58 14.97 17.44
N GLY A 632 -14.67 14.93 16.45
CA GLY A 632 -14.62 15.90 15.35
C GLY A 632 -15.56 15.59 14.18
N ARG A 633 -16.03 14.34 14.06
CA ARG A 633 -17.07 13.93 13.11
C ARG A 633 -18.11 13.12 13.86
N GLY A 634 -19.40 13.49 13.73
CA GLY A 634 -20.49 12.65 14.19
C GLY A 634 -20.27 11.22 13.70
N VAL A 635 -20.47 10.24 14.60
CA VAL A 635 -20.12 8.81 14.46
C VAL A 635 -19.87 8.40 13.00
N PRO A 636 -18.61 8.18 12.59
CA PRO A 636 -18.34 7.82 11.22
C PRO A 636 -18.94 6.44 10.93
N GLY A 637 -19.67 6.30 9.83
CA GLY A 637 -20.24 5.02 9.39
C GLY A 637 -19.19 3.91 9.21
N SER A 638 -17.90 4.26 9.13
CA SER A 638 -16.78 3.33 9.13
C SER A 638 -16.54 2.62 10.47
N ALA A 639 -17.03 3.17 11.60
CA ALA A 639 -16.97 2.50 12.89
C ALA A 639 -17.90 1.28 12.98
N LEU A 640 -18.92 1.21 12.11
CA LEU A 640 -19.83 0.07 11.99
C LEU A 640 -19.36 -0.94 10.93
N ALA A 641 -18.40 -0.60 10.07
CA ALA A 641 -17.95 -1.49 8.98
C ALA A 641 -17.39 -2.84 9.49
N PRO A 642 -16.55 -2.90 10.55
CA PRO A 642 -16.09 -4.19 11.10
C PRO A 642 -17.24 -5.01 11.73
N LEU A 643 -18.26 -4.32 12.26
CA LEU A 643 -19.46 -4.96 12.80
C LEU A 643 -20.34 -5.52 11.68
N MET A 644 -20.44 -4.81 10.56
CA MET A 644 -21.21 -5.21 9.38
C MET A 644 -20.52 -6.33 8.59
N ASP A 645 -19.18 -6.36 8.52
CA ASP A 645 -18.42 -7.49 7.96
C ASP A 645 -18.65 -8.77 8.77
N ARG A 646 -18.71 -8.67 10.10
CA ARG A 646 -19.06 -9.79 10.99
C ARG A 646 -20.52 -10.23 10.86
N VAL A 647 -21.44 -9.33 10.55
CA VAL A 647 -22.86 -9.65 10.28
C VAL A 647 -23.02 -10.30 8.91
N ALA A 648 -22.36 -9.79 7.88
CA ALA A 648 -22.38 -10.34 6.51
C ALA A 648 -21.77 -11.75 6.43
N TYR A 649 -20.69 -12.00 7.18
CA TYR A 649 -20.09 -13.33 7.32
C TYR A 649 -21.03 -14.34 7.99
N ARG A 650 -21.99 -13.89 8.80
CA ARG A 650 -22.98 -14.74 9.48
C ARG A 650 -24.32 -14.87 8.75
N SER A 651 -24.62 -14.05 7.73
CA SER A 651 -25.98 -13.93 7.18
C SER A 651 -26.19 -14.49 5.76
N ASN A 652 -25.22 -15.18 5.14
CA ASN A 652 -25.39 -15.83 3.82
C ASN A 652 -25.98 -14.95 2.69
N LEU A 653 -25.79 -13.63 2.76
CA LEU A 653 -26.23 -12.70 1.71
C LEU A 653 -25.12 -12.52 0.65
N PRO A 654 -25.44 -12.35 -0.65
CA PRO A 654 -24.43 -12.09 -1.68
C PRO A 654 -23.64 -10.82 -1.36
N THR A 655 -22.35 -10.99 -1.06
CA THR A 655 -21.44 -9.95 -0.58
C THR A 655 -21.33 -8.76 -1.54
N SER A 656 -21.44 -8.98 -2.85
CA SER A 656 -21.33 -7.96 -3.89
C SER A 656 -22.41 -6.88 -3.84
N LEU A 657 -23.66 -7.27 -3.57
CA LEU A 657 -24.81 -6.35 -3.58
C LEU A 657 -24.91 -5.51 -2.29
N VAL A 658 -24.50 -6.10 -1.16
CA VAL A 658 -24.44 -5.40 0.13
C VAL A 658 -23.27 -4.42 0.15
N LEU A 659 -22.10 -4.82 -0.36
CA LEU A 659 -20.92 -3.95 -0.44
C LEU A 659 -21.10 -2.79 -1.41
N SER A 660 -21.78 -2.97 -2.55
CA SER A 660 -22.02 -1.89 -3.53
C SER A 660 -22.98 -0.82 -2.99
N ARG A 661 -24.09 -1.24 -2.37
CA ARG A 661 -25.05 -0.32 -1.73
C ARG A 661 -24.50 0.32 -0.46
N ALA A 662 -23.75 -0.42 0.35
CA ALA A 662 -23.08 0.15 1.52
C ALA A 662 -22.01 1.16 1.10
N ARG A 663 -21.18 0.89 0.09
CA ARG A 663 -20.21 1.86 -0.44
C ARG A 663 -20.87 3.11 -0.99
N GLN A 664 -21.99 2.98 -1.72
CA GLN A 664 -22.76 4.14 -2.18
C GLN A 664 -23.31 4.95 -1.01
N MET A 665 -23.92 4.31 -0.01
CA MET A 665 -24.46 5.01 1.17
C MET A 665 -23.36 5.66 2.03
N ILE A 666 -22.18 5.05 2.11
CA ILE A 666 -21.02 5.58 2.83
C ILE A 666 -20.39 6.75 2.07
N SER A 667 -20.36 6.71 0.73
CA SER A 667 -19.77 7.79 -0.08
C SER A 667 -20.61 9.07 -0.10
N VAL A 668 -21.92 8.99 0.14
CA VAL A 668 -22.79 10.18 0.29
C VAL A 668 -22.93 10.71 1.72
N ALA A 669 -22.50 9.96 2.75
CA ALA A 669 -22.63 10.39 4.14
C ALA A 669 -21.94 11.75 4.47
N PRO A 670 -20.74 12.07 3.94
CA PRO A 670 -20.11 13.37 4.14
C PRO A 670 -20.89 14.51 3.47
N LEU A 671 -21.48 14.23 2.30
CA LEU A 671 -22.24 15.20 1.51
C LEU A 671 -23.57 15.56 2.20
N LEU A 672 -24.25 14.58 2.81
CA LEU A 672 -25.47 14.81 3.61
C LEU A 672 -25.21 15.66 4.86
N SER A 673 -24.02 15.56 5.48
CA SER A 673 -23.65 16.36 6.65
C SER A 673 -23.33 17.82 6.34
N SER A 674 -23.05 18.14 5.07
CA SER A 674 -22.63 19.46 4.61
C SER A 674 -23.78 20.40 4.26
N GLY A 675 -25.03 19.89 4.21
CA GLY A 675 -26.20 20.64 3.76
C GLY A 675 -26.22 20.94 2.25
N ALA A 676 -25.25 20.44 1.48
CA ALA A 676 -25.24 20.57 0.03
C ALA A 676 -26.32 19.67 -0.60
N PRO A 677 -27.06 20.14 -1.62
CA PRO A 677 -27.99 19.30 -2.35
C PRO A 677 -27.21 18.20 -3.09
N VAL A 678 -27.60 16.95 -2.84
CA VAL A 678 -27.01 15.76 -3.46
C VAL A 678 -28.02 15.18 -4.44
N LEU A 679 -27.64 15.05 -5.71
CA LEU A 679 -28.40 14.27 -6.68
C LEU A 679 -27.86 12.83 -6.65
N MET A 680 -28.65 11.90 -6.11
CA MET A 680 -28.39 10.48 -6.24
C MET A 680 -29.23 9.93 -7.40
N SER A 681 -28.59 9.23 -8.33
CA SER A 681 -29.31 8.44 -9.34
C SER A 681 -30.16 7.39 -8.61
N PRO A 682 -31.48 7.30 -8.86
CA PRO A 682 -32.33 6.27 -8.25
C PRO A 682 -32.06 4.86 -8.80
N TYR A 683 -31.18 4.73 -9.81
CA TYR A 683 -30.85 3.47 -10.46
C TYR A 683 -29.33 3.21 -10.39
N ALA A 684 -28.96 1.97 -10.08
CA ALA A 684 -27.63 1.41 -10.32
C ALA A 684 -27.69 0.65 -11.65
N ILE A 685 -26.72 0.88 -12.53
CA ILE A 685 -26.59 0.14 -13.79
C ILE A 685 -25.57 -0.97 -13.54
N ASP A 686 -26.06 -2.20 -13.39
CA ASP A 686 -25.23 -3.40 -13.41
C ASP A 686 -25.11 -3.88 -14.86
N VAL A 687 -23.89 -3.88 -15.39
CA VAL A 687 -23.58 -4.44 -16.72
C VAL A 687 -23.15 -5.88 -16.50
N HIS A 688 -24.01 -6.84 -16.85
CA HIS A 688 -23.74 -8.28 -16.81
C HIS A 688 -22.99 -8.76 -18.04
#